data_AF-A0A8S3UM56-F1
#
_entry.id   AF-A0A8S3UM56-F1
#
_cell.length_a   1.000
_cell.length_b   1.000
_cell.length_c   1.000
_cell.angle_alpha   90.00
_cell.angle_beta   90.00
_cell.angle_gamma   90.00
#
_symmetry.space_group_name_H-M   'P 1'
#
loop_
_entity.id
_entity.type
_entity.pdbx_description
1 polymer ?
#
loop_
_entity_poly.entity_id
_entity_poly.type
_entity_poly.pdbx_seq_one_letter_code
_entity_poly.pdbx_strand_id
1 'polypeptide(L)'
;MSSIERNSNHGIYSDTRGIASIFVNNTVIIGHTGSIGLYASFSTENITIMNSELSNNGRSVFMYCLYDCYFSVLTIINTTFGSNFDRSSVDVYHSGRTHAISASYNFWGETDTYTIKSKICDFFVDSRAALVTVEQFYIDITMLSTLNISNAFEFIQQSDENVYIVEGIFDSSAPLLFPEDSIFIVNRSILIAKNGDVQISKAFFNFSQDRGIRSYGKLDITNSELQGRDYKWTGLHIYEKGLNLQNVTLRDVEMCIEVLESCDVNIDSITVWNTDNFLVADEFIGELDIYFRNSNITVNNEMLKVEFRKSNSIVIRDDSSIFSSKIGKIFEISELQTQDRITNISFDLFGSNLNSYGTYNSYQINIDSCSSFLHSQIRNSSFNCTYSKTINIRTQATNIEVAQNIFRKAERSFNFQLTCSKSSKLNTDLERNINIFHNTFNGLGSGYDFYVYEWYSRGHIHSFYVYHNVFTHSPLTINRYGMYMNLYRSYAHHLFDIKGNYFTSVKNYAVYIYGNVGVISILENTFYQGIDCVRIDVHNSDLNMIISDNLFVENIGSTAVLNLLQPNENDPPILLIGNIFQNNLNTILLFRSPNTFIFHNIFENPNGTFNIKINSAEQYQNEIVNASLNFWGTTDVKEIGQKIYDKNYDDTLMDVLFRPYLGSRNFSDTQNEEPPFISITGDVGVV
;
A
#
# COMPACT_ATOMS: atom_id res chain seq x y z
N MET A 1 -13.20 -17.69 58.07
CA MET A 1 -13.85 -18.53 57.05
C MET A 1 -15.12 -17.83 56.62
N SER A 2 -15.09 -17.15 55.48
CA SER A 2 -16.30 -16.69 54.79
C SER A 2 -16.40 -17.49 53.50
N SER A 3 -17.24 -18.52 53.47
CA SER A 3 -17.56 -19.25 52.24
C SER A 3 -18.56 -18.41 51.44
N ILE A 4 -18.24 -18.12 50.18
CA ILE A 4 -19.21 -17.58 49.22
C ILE A 4 -19.73 -18.77 48.43
N GLU A 5 -20.78 -19.42 48.91
CA GLU A 5 -21.54 -20.39 48.10
C GLU A 5 -22.59 -19.63 47.28
N ARG A 6 -22.39 -19.56 45.96
CA ARG A 6 -23.43 -19.11 45.01
C ARG A 6 -23.83 -20.26 44.10
N ASN A 7 -25.06 -20.73 44.27
CA ASN A 7 -25.75 -21.59 43.32
C ASN A 7 -26.50 -20.72 42.29
N SER A 8 -25.84 -20.32 41.20
CA SER A 8 -26.50 -19.90 39.95
C SER A 8 -25.49 -19.69 38.82
N ASN A 9 -25.53 -20.57 37.81
CA ASN A 9 -25.09 -20.53 36.39
C ASN A 9 -24.02 -19.56 35.83
N HIS A 10 -23.40 -18.65 36.56
CA HIS A 10 -22.36 -17.75 36.04
C HIS A 10 -21.13 -17.81 36.97
N GLY A 11 -19.95 -18.05 36.40
CA GLY A 11 -18.68 -17.80 37.10
C GLY A 11 -18.58 -16.33 37.54
N ILE A 12 -17.55 -15.99 38.32
CA ILE A 12 -17.27 -14.58 38.66
C ILE A 12 -16.99 -13.83 37.34
N TYR A 13 -17.98 -13.11 36.83
CA TYR A 13 -17.91 -12.32 35.60
C TYR A 13 -17.81 -10.85 36.00
N SER A 14 -16.65 -10.24 35.79
CA SER A 14 -16.43 -8.80 35.98
C SER A 14 -16.28 -8.15 34.61
N ASP A 15 -17.40 -7.72 34.02
CA ASP A 15 -17.46 -7.08 32.68
C ASP A 15 -17.53 -5.54 32.76
N THR A 16 -16.99 -4.90 33.79
CA THR A 16 -16.97 -3.42 33.77
C THR A 16 -15.76 -2.85 34.48
N ARG A 17 -15.19 -1.84 33.81
CA ARG A 17 -14.05 -1.01 34.17
C ARG A 17 -13.90 -0.82 35.70
N GLY A 18 -12.81 -1.33 36.23
CA GLY A 18 -12.28 -0.97 37.56
C GLY A 18 -12.78 -1.80 38.73
N ILE A 19 -12.22 -3.00 38.89
CA ILE A 19 -12.04 -3.61 40.23
C ILE A 19 -10.61 -4.16 40.29
N ALA A 20 -9.73 -3.47 41.02
CA ALA A 20 -8.51 -4.09 41.54
C ALA A 20 -8.92 -5.03 42.69
N SER A 21 -9.32 -6.27 42.37
CA SER A 21 -9.66 -7.24 43.40
C SER A 21 -8.39 -7.93 43.88
N ILE A 22 -7.86 -7.46 45.02
CA ILE A 22 -6.90 -8.21 45.82
C ILE A 22 -7.66 -9.35 46.51
N PHE A 23 -7.46 -10.59 46.05
CA PHE A 23 -7.95 -11.77 46.78
C PHE A 23 -6.87 -12.17 47.77
N VAL A 24 -7.06 -11.89 49.06
CA VAL A 24 -6.17 -12.31 50.14
C VAL A 24 -6.95 -13.15 51.15
N ASN A 25 -6.47 -14.37 51.41
CA ASN A 25 -7.04 -15.32 52.38
C ASN A 25 -8.48 -15.80 52.06
N ASN A 26 -8.80 -15.98 50.78
CA ASN A 26 -10.11 -16.46 50.34
C ASN A 26 -10.05 -17.92 49.87
N THR A 27 -10.92 -18.77 50.40
CA THR A 27 -11.20 -20.07 49.80
C THR A 27 -12.25 -19.87 48.71
N VAL A 28 -11.85 -19.91 47.44
CA VAL A 28 -12.76 -19.73 46.29
C VAL A 28 -13.09 -21.10 45.71
N ILE A 29 -14.13 -21.73 46.27
CA ILE A 29 -14.63 -23.01 45.74
C ILE A 29 -15.60 -22.69 44.60
N ILE A 30 -15.17 -22.88 43.36
CA ILE A 30 -16.04 -22.77 42.19
C ILE A 30 -16.57 -24.16 41.88
N GLY A 31 -17.67 -24.56 42.52
CA GLY A 31 -18.34 -25.83 42.24
C GLY A 31 -19.06 -25.78 40.90
N HIS A 32 -18.36 -25.99 39.78
CA HIS A 32 -18.97 -26.07 38.46
C HIS A 32 -18.37 -27.19 37.62
N THR A 33 -19.22 -28.06 37.06
CA THR A 33 -18.87 -29.17 36.16
C THR A 33 -18.64 -28.72 34.70
N GLY A 34 -18.31 -27.43 34.51
CA GLY A 34 -18.16 -26.80 33.21
C GLY A 34 -16.76 -26.21 33.08
N SER A 35 -16.28 -26.07 31.85
CA SER A 35 -14.89 -25.73 31.50
C SER A 35 -14.43 -24.31 31.84
N ILE A 36 -15.02 -23.65 32.85
CA ILE A 36 -14.80 -22.24 33.16
C ILE A 36 -13.97 -22.13 34.44
N GLY A 37 -12.73 -21.65 34.29
CA GLY A 37 -11.87 -21.22 35.39
C GLY A 37 -12.18 -19.81 35.87
N LEU A 38 -11.38 -19.30 36.81
CA LEU A 38 -11.44 -17.88 37.21
C LEU A 38 -11.21 -17.00 35.96
N TYR A 39 -12.29 -16.43 35.40
CA TYR A 39 -12.24 -15.53 34.24
C TYR A 39 -12.04 -14.10 34.71
N ALA A 40 -11.01 -13.47 34.17
CA ALA A 40 -10.51 -12.20 34.62
C ALA A 40 -10.20 -11.34 33.39
N SER A 41 -11.04 -10.34 33.14
CA SER A 41 -10.83 -9.28 32.15
C SER A 41 -10.63 -7.98 32.93
N PHE A 42 -9.42 -7.43 32.92
CA PHE A 42 -9.07 -6.27 33.75
C PHE A 42 -8.19 -5.30 32.98
N SER A 43 -8.33 -3.99 33.27
CA SER A 43 -7.57 -2.87 32.69
C SER A 43 -6.61 -2.18 33.67
N THR A 44 -6.16 -2.88 34.72
CA THR A 44 -5.34 -2.30 35.81
C THR A 44 -3.97 -2.95 35.94
N GLU A 45 -2.97 -2.19 36.40
CA GLU A 45 -1.54 -2.48 36.31
C GLU A 45 -1.01 -3.72 37.05
N ASN A 46 -1.66 -4.23 38.10
CA ASN A 46 -1.21 -5.43 38.82
C ASN A 46 -2.40 -6.22 39.40
N ILE A 47 -2.36 -7.54 39.26
CA ILE A 47 -3.28 -8.46 39.95
C ILE A 47 -2.45 -9.30 40.90
N THR A 48 -2.93 -9.46 42.13
CA THR A 48 -2.30 -10.33 43.11
C THR A 48 -3.34 -11.28 43.67
N ILE A 49 -3.15 -12.58 43.45
CA ILE A 49 -3.94 -13.66 44.06
C ILE A 49 -3.07 -14.24 45.18
N MET A 50 -3.45 -14.08 46.45
CA MET A 50 -2.66 -14.57 47.58
C MET A 50 -3.46 -15.48 48.51
N ASN A 51 -2.82 -16.54 49.03
CA ASN A 51 -3.38 -17.42 50.07
C ASN A 51 -4.79 -17.95 49.69
N SER A 52 -4.93 -18.48 48.48
CA SER A 52 -6.23 -18.91 47.94
C SER A 52 -6.23 -20.41 47.64
N GLU A 53 -7.38 -21.07 47.69
CA GLU A 53 -7.52 -22.46 47.24
C GLU A 53 -8.43 -22.48 46.02
N LEU A 54 -7.95 -23.05 44.91
CA LEU A 54 -8.68 -23.21 43.66
C LEU A 54 -8.83 -24.70 43.36
N SER A 55 -10.04 -25.23 43.48
CA SER A 55 -10.35 -26.63 43.27
C SER A 55 -11.69 -26.82 42.54
N ASN A 56 -11.88 -28.00 41.92
CA ASN A 56 -13.12 -28.44 41.25
C ASN A 56 -13.61 -27.61 40.05
N ASN A 57 -12.70 -27.07 39.23
CA ASN A 57 -13.03 -26.44 37.94
C ASN A 57 -12.28 -27.11 36.78
N GLY A 58 -12.86 -27.11 35.57
CA GLY A 58 -12.24 -27.74 34.39
C GLY A 58 -10.97 -27.02 33.86
N ARG A 59 -10.69 -25.81 34.38
CA ARG A 59 -9.50 -24.96 34.17
C ARG A 59 -9.31 -24.15 35.45
N SER A 60 -8.15 -24.10 36.10
CA SER A 60 -8.01 -23.46 37.43
C SER A 60 -8.07 -21.93 37.36
N VAL A 61 -7.23 -21.31 36.53
CA VAL A 61 -7.23 -19.87 36.25
C VAL A 61 -7.24 -19.68 34.74
N PHE A 62 -8.21 -18.94 34.21
CA PHE A 62 -8.27 -18.59 32.80
C PHE A 62 -8.30 -17.08 32.67
N MET A 63 -7.16 -16.47 32.35
CA MET A 63 -7.11 -15.03 32.15
C MET A 63 -7.20 -14.72 30.67
N TYR A 64 -8.11 -13.80 30.35
CA TYR A 64 -8.31 -13.33 29.00
C TYR A 64 -8.42 -11.81 29.06
N CYS A 65 -7.33 -11.15 28.71
CA CYS A 65 -7.30 -9.70 28.69
C CYS A 65 -7.79 -9.21 27.32
N LEU A 66 -8.95 -8.57 27.34
CA LEU A 66 -9.51 -7.84 26.22
C LEU A 66 -8.82 -6.47 26.13
N TYR A 67 -8.03 -6.24 25.09
CA TYR A 67 -7.56 -4.95 24.56
C TYR A 67 -7.03 -3.90 25.59
N ASP A 68 -5.76 -3.50 25.44
CA ASP A 68 -5.12 -2.34 26.11
C ASP A 68 -4.87 -2.45 27.63
N CYS A 69 -4.70 -3.66 28.15
CA CYS A 69 -4.43 -3.88 29.57
C CYS A 69 -2.93 -4.10 29.81
N TYR A 70 -2.26 -3.09 30.38
CA TYR A 70 -0.89 -3.21 30.86
C TYR A 70 -0.89 -3.94 32.20
N PHE A 71 -0.22 -5.10 32.29
CA PHE A 71 0.17 -5.66 33.58
C PHE A 71 1.68 -5.55 33.73
N SER A 72 2.12 -4.95 34.82
CA SER A 72 3.53 -4.98 35.23
C SER A 72 3.89 -6.36 35.78
N VAL A 73 3.06 -6.94 36.66
CA VAL A 73 3.24 -8.29 37.20
C VAL A 73 1.87 -8.85 37.64
N LEU A 74 1.51 -10.05 37.15
CA LEU A 74 0.54 -10.89 37.86
C LEU A 74 1.32 -11.73 38.87
N THR A 75 0.91 -11.63 40.13
CA THR A 75 1.54 -12.37 41.23
C THR A 75 0.51 -13.31 41.83
N ILE A 76 0.65 -14.61 41.59
CA ILE A 76 -0.10 -15.64 42.31
C ILE A 76 0.84 -16.14 43.40
N ILE A 77 0.49 -16.01 44.69
CA ILE A 77 1.32 -16.46 45.82
C ILE A 77 0.47 -17.34 46.75
N ASN A 78 1.04 -18.40 47.30
CA ASN A 78 0.39 -19.28 48.28
C ASN A 78 -0.99 -19.79 47.82
N THR A 79 -1.17 -20.05 46.53
CA THR A 79 -2.40 -20.65 46.03
C THR A 79 -2.26 -22.17 45.91
N THR A 80 -3.24 -22.91 46.44
CA THR A 80 -3.33 -24.37 46.36
C THR A 80 -4.22 -24.76 45.18
N PHE A 81 -3.67 -25.54 44.25
CA PHE A 81 -4.43 -26.10 43.12
C PHE A 81 -4.82 -27.56 43.43
N GLY A 82 -6.12 -27.87 43.40
CA GLY A 82 -6.64 -29.22 43.70
C GLY A 82 -6.21 -30.31 42.69
N SER A 83 -6.39 -31.59 43.00
CA SER A 83 -5.80 -32.71 42.24
C SER A 83 -6.59 -33.19 41.00
N ASN A 84 -7.69 -32.53 40.61
CA ASN A 84 -8.60 -33.03 39.56
C ASN A 84 -8.80 -31.98 38.43
N PHE A 85 -7.84 -31.85 37.53
CA PHE A 85 -7.98 -31.01 36.33
C PHE A 85 -7.92 -31.87 35.06
N ASP A 86 -8.92 -31.73 34.18
CA ASP A 86 -8.98 -32.43 32.88
C ASP A 86 -8.11 -31.75 31.79
N ARG A 87 -7.58 -30.54 32.04
CA ARG A 87 -6.71 -29.73 31.17
C ARG A 87 -5.67 -28.94 31.99
N SER A 88 -4.77 -28.19 31.34
CA SER A 88 -3.82 -27.28 31.99
C SER A 88 -4.50 -26.46 33.10
N SER A 89 -3.89 -26.44 34.27
CA SER A 89 -4.40 -25.77 35.47
C SER A 89 -4.42 -24.25 35.34
N VAL A 90 -3.50 -23.65 34.59
CA VAL A 90 -3.52 -22.20 34.34
C VAL A 90 -3.39 -21.94 32.85
N ASP A 91 -4.39 -21.29 32.27
CA ASP A 91 -4.42 -20.86 30.88
C ASP A 91 -4.37 -19.31 30.86
N VAL A 92 -3.27 -18.73 30.36
CA VAL A 92 -3.13 -17.27 30.28
C VAL A 92 -3.01 -16.83 28.83
N TYR A 93 -4.12 -16.32 28.29
CA TYR A 93 -4.15 -15.76 26.96
C TYR A 93 -4.12 -14.24 27.03
N HIS A 94 -3.22 -13.63 26.25
CA HIS A 94 -3.12 -12.19 26.16
C HIS A 94 -3.20 -11.73 24.70
N SER A 95 -3.81 -10.57 24.50
CA SER A 95 -3.93 -9.91 23.19
C SER A 95 -2.99 -8.70 23.03
N GLY A 96 -2.12 -8.40 23.99
CA GLY A 96 -1.20 -7.25 23.95
C GLY A 96 0.17 -7.49 24.61
N ARG A 97 0.74 -6.46 25.24
CA ARG A 97 2.02 -6.52 25.98
C ARG A 97 1.80 -7.06 27.41
N THR A 98 2.17 -8.30 27.72
CA THR A 98 2.34 -8.73 29.12
C THR A 98 3.79 -9.08 29.38
N HIS A 99 4.38 -8.35 30.32
CA HIS A 99 5.60 -8.74 30.99
C HIS A 99 5.28 -9.92 31.92
N ALA A 100 6.27 -10.80 32.08
CA ALA A 100 6.17 -12.09 32.76
C ALA A 100 5.16 -12.17 33.93
N ILE A 101 4.40 -13.26 33.97
CA ILE A 101 3.57 -13.66 35.10
C ILE A 101 4.44 -14.37 36.12
N SER A 102 4.46 -13.86 37.36
CA SER A 102 5.07 -14.58 38.46
C SER A 102 4.04 -15.51 39.09
N ALA A 103 4.15 -16.80 38.76
CA ALA A 103 3.45 -17.87 39.45
C ALA A 103 4.36 -18.57 40.48
N SER A 104 5.42 -17.88 40.90
CA SER A 104 6.32 -18.27 41.98
C SER A 104 5.56 -18.43 43.29
N TYR A 105 6.04 -19.32 44.17
CA TYR A 105 5.47 -19.51 45.51
C TYR A 105 4.03 -20.05 45.55
N ASN A 106 3.59 -20.83 44.54
CA ASN A 106 2.33 -21.58 44.59
C ASN A 106 2.53 -23.08 44.83
N PHE A 107 1.52 -23.75 45.38
CA PHE A 107 1.51 -25.20 45.55
C PHE A 107 0.70 -25.86 44.44
N TRP A 108 1.40 -26.57 43.55
CA TRP A 108 0.86 -27.19 42.33
C TRP A 108 0.49 -28.67 42.49
N GLY A 109 0.48 -29.16 43.73
CA GLY A 109 0.31 -30.57 44.05
C GLY A 109 1.49 -31.46 43.64
N GLU A 110 2.60 -30.88 43.16
CA GLU A 110 3.81 -31.58 42.70
C GLU A 110 5.07 -30.78 43.05
N THR A 111 6.21 -31.47 43.10
CA THR A 111 7.54 -30.86 43.38
C THR A 111 8.46 -30.82 42.16
N ASP A 112 8.21 -31.68 41.17
CA ASP A 112 8.96 -31.70 39.93
C ASP A 112 8.60 -30.50 39.05
N THR A 113 9.58 -29.64 38.77
CA THR A 113 9.36 -28.39 38.02
C THR A 113 8.87 -28.66 36.59
N TYR A 114 9.29 -29.77 35.98
CA TYR A 114 8.82 -30.14 34.64
C TYR A 114 7.33 -30.51 34.64
N THR A 115 6.89 -31.29 35.63
CA THR A 115 5.49 -31.64 35.85
C THR A 115 4.66 -30.40 36.18
N ILE A 116 5.16 -29.47 36.99
CA ILE A 116 4.48 -28.18 37.25
C ILE A 116 4.31 -27.38 35.97
N LYS A 117 5.38 -27.19 35.19
CA LYS A 117 5.32 -26.47 33.91
C LYS A 117 4.38 -27.14 32.92
N SER A 118 4.28 -28.47 32.91
CA SER A 118 3.31 -29.19 32.06
C SER A 118 1.85 -28.89 32.39
N LYS A 119 1.57 -28.41 33.61
CA LYS A 119 0.23 -28.00 34.06
C LYS A 119 -0.07 -26.52 33.79
N ILE A 120 0.87 -25.74 33.26
CA ILE A 120 0.69 -24.32 32.95
C ILE A 120 0.72 -24.15 31.43
N CYS A 121 -0.34 -23.58 30.85
CA CYS A 121 -0.30 -23.10 29.47
C CYS A 121 0.30 -21.69 29.47
N ASP A 122 1.63 -21.63 29.33
CA ASP A 122 2.43 -20.41 29.23
C ASP A 122 3.04 -20.26 27.83
N PHE A 123 3.90 -19.25 27.65
CA PHE A 123 4.64 -19.00 26.40
C PHE A 123 5.31 -20.26 25.80
N PHE A 124 5.77 -21.19 26.63
CA PHE A 124 6.41 -22.42 26.16
C PHE A 124 5.41 -23.43 25.59
N VAL A 125 4.15 -23.36 26.01
CA VAL A 125 3.05 -24.23 25.56
C VAL A 125 2.17 -23.58 24.49
N ASP A 126 2.12 -22.26 24.43
CA ASP A 126 1.51 -21.48 23.34
C ASP A 126 2.29 -20.17 23.24
N SER A 127 2.97 -19.93 22.13
CA SER A 127 3.76 -18.70 21.94
C SER A 127 2.95 -17.41 22.00
N ARG A 128 1.62 -17.47 21.95
CA ARG A 128 0.71 -16.33 22.17
C ARG A 128 0.42 -16.08 23.65
N ALA A 129 0.73 -17.03 24.52
CA ALA A 129 0.54 -16.89 25.96
C ALA A 129 1.63 -16.02 26.62
N ALA A 130 1.36 -15.58 27.84
CA ALA A 130 2.32 -14.82 28.65
C ALA A 130 3.47 -15.74 29.13
N LEU A 131 4.66 -15.18 29.31
CA LEU A 131 5.76 -15.91 29.96
C LEU A 131 5.42 -16.10 31.44
N VAL A 132 5.38 -17.34 31.93
CA VAL A 132 5.15 -17.62 33.35
C VAL A 132 6.47 -18.00 34.01
N THR A 133 6.93 -17.20 34.97
CA THR A 133 8.04 -17.58 35.85
C THR A 133 7.50 -18.36 37.04
N VAL A 134 8.04 -19.56 37.24
CA VAL A 134 7.75 -20.41 38.40
C VAL A 134 9.05 -20.53 39.19
N GLU A 135 9.18 -19.81 40.31
CA GLU A 135 10.19 -20.12 41.33
C GLU A 135 9.65 -21.19 42.29
N GLN A 136 10.54 -22.04 42.80
CA GLN A 136 10.16 -23.13 43.69
C GLN A 136 9.53 -22.62 44.99
N PHE A 137 8.56 -23.39 45.50
CA PHE A 137 7.97 -23.18 46.82
C PHE A 137 8.93 -23.59 47.95
N TYR A 138 8.81 -22.91 49.09
CA TYR A 138 9.39 -23.26 50.39
C TYR A 138 8.77 -24.57 50.93
N ILE A 139 9.31 -25.74 50.59
CA ILE A 139 9.04 -26.99 51.32
C ILE A 139 10.33 -27.39 52.03
N ASP A 140 10.29 -27.32 53.37
CA ASP A 140 11.24 -27.89 54.34
C ASP A 140 12.75 -27.64 54.10
N ILE A 141 13.39 -26.96 55.05
CA ILE A 141 14.83 -26.59 55.09
C ILE A 141 15.79 -27.79 54.92
N THR A 142 15.30 -29.02 54.98
CA THR A 142 16.10 -30.25 54.94
C THR A 142 16.42 -30.80 53.54
N MET A 143 15.84 -30.27 52.45
CA MET A 143 16.06 -30.77 51.07
C MET A 143 16.94 -29.85 50.19
N LEU A 144 17.60 -28.85 50.77
CA LEU A 144 18.25 -27.73 50.09
C LEU A 144 19.66 -28.01 49.53
N SER A 145 19.91 -29.14 48.84
CA SER A 145 21.26 -29.39 48.30
C SER A 145 21.40 -29.85 46.85
N THR A 146 20.34 -30.04 46.05
CA THR A 146 20.56 -30.64 44.71
C THR A 146 19.67 -30.17 43.54
N LEU A 147 19.21 -28.92 43.48
CA LEU A 147 18.67 -28.42 42.18
C LEU A 147 19.01 -26.96 41.93
N ASN A 148 20.12 -26.78 41.21
CA ASN A 148 20.50 -25.55 40.55
C ASN A 148 19.73 -25.49 39.23
N ILE A 149 18.49 -25.01 39.23
CA ILE A 149 17.77 -24.73 37.96
C ILE A 149 18.32 -23.41 37.44
N SER A 150 19.48 -23.47 36.79
CA SER A 150 19.93 -22.38 35.95
C SER A 150 18.90 -22.16 34.84
N ASN A 151 18.71 -20.91 34.43
CA ASN A 151 18.01 -20.47 33.21
C ASN A 151 18.71 -20.99 31.94
N ALA A 152 19.07 -22.27 31.90
CA ALA A 152 19.90 -22.88 30.89
C ALA A 152 19.02 -23.21 29.69
N PHE A 153 19.38 -22.59 28.57
CA PHE A 153 19.10 -23.13 27.25
C PHE A 153 19.70 -24.54 27.19
N GLU A 154 18.87 -25.59 27.09
CA GLU A 154 19.34 -26.98 27.06
C GLU A 154 19.33 -27.52 25.64
N PHE A 155 20.45 -28.14 25.24
CA PHE A 155 20.55 -28.96 24.05
C PHE A 155 20.51 -30.43 24.48
N ILE A 156 19.36 -31.08 24.31
CA ILE A 156 19.27 -32.52 24.58
C ILE A 156 19.47 -33.25 23.26
N GLN A 157 20.66 -33.83 23.07
CA GLN A 157 20.94 -34.67 21.92
C GLN A 157 20.15 -35.99 22.05
N GLN A 158 19.30 -36.30 21.08
CA GLN A 158 18.38 -37.44 21.15
C GLN A 158 18.96 -38.75 20.57
N SER A 159 20.02 -38.67 19.77
CA SER A 159 20.68 -39.84 19.13
C SER A 159 22.09 -39.50 18.58
N ASP A 160 22.78 -40.47 17.97
CA ASP A 160 24.07 -40.30 17.27
C ASP A 160 23.96 -39.45 15.98
N GLU A 161 22.74 -39.13 15.55
CA GLU A 161 22.46 -38.25 14.42
C GLU A 161 22.17 -36.86 15.00
N ASN A 162 22.78 -35.78 14.48
CA ASN A 162 22.75 -34.38 14.97
C ASN A 162 21.34 -33.79 15.20
N VAL A 163 20.56 -34.39 16.10
CA VAL A 163 19.17 -34.12 16.42
C VAL A 163 19.13 -33.67 17.86
N TYR A 164 18.74 -32.41 18.05
CA TYR A 164 18.68 -31.78 19.36
C TYR A 164 17.24 -31.38 19.65
N ILE A 165 16.77 -31.66 20.86
CA ILE A 165 15.58 -30.99 21.39
C ILE A 165 16.06 -29.65 21.96
N VAL A 166 15.43 -28.57 21.53
CA VAL A 166 15.73 -27.22 21.99
C VAL A 166 14.50 -26.60 22.63
N GLU A 167 14.70 -26.10 23.85
CA GLU A 167 13.72 -25.34 24.59
C GLU A 167 14.39 -24.37 25.56
N GLY A 168 13.74 -23.23 25.84
CA GLY A 168 14.12 -22.37 26.96
C GLY A 168 14.27 -20.87 26.64
N ILE A 169 14.93 -20.18 27.57
CA ILE A 169 15.19 -18.74 27.55
C ILE A 169 16.68 -18.52 27.33
N PHE A 170 17.04 -17.66 26.38
CA PHE A 170 18.40 -17.21 26.17
C PHE A 170 18.56 -15.77 26.65
N ASP A 171 19.33 -15.57 27.73
CA ASP A 171 19.58 -14.27 28.35
C ASP A 171 21.09 -14.03 28.58
N SER A 172 21.90 -14.31 27.57
CA SER A 172 23.34 -14.06 27.59
C SER A 172 23.71 -13.04 26.52
N SER A 173 24.61 -12.11 26.89
CA SER A 173 25.20 -11.14 25.95
C SER A 173 26.25 -11.76 25.02
N ALA A 174 26.77 -12.94 25.35
CA ALA A 174 27.61 -13.71 24.43
C ALA A 174 26.71 -14.38 23.38
N PRO A 175 27.08 -14.37 22.09
CA PRO A 175 26.26 -14.97 21.04
C PRO A 175 26.03 -16.47 21.27
N LEU A 176 24.76 -16.93 21.22
CA LEU A 176 24.46 -18.35 21.12
C LEU A 176 24.66 -18.80 19.67
N LEU A 177 25.54 -19.77 19.48
CA LEU A 177 25.75 -20.41 18.18
C LEU A 177 25.08 -21.79 18.20
N PHE A 178 24.11 -21.99 17.30
CA PHE A 178 23.57 -23.32 17.06
C PHE A 178 24.55 -24.14 16.22
N PRO A 179 24.74 -25.44 16.53
CA PRO A 179 25.49 -26.34 15.66
C PRO A 179 24.99 -26.29 14.21
N GLU A 180 25.91 -26.11 13.26
CA GLU A 180 25.61 -26.17 11.83
C GLU A 180 25.16 -27.59 11.43
N ASP A 181 24.43 -27.69 10.32
CA ASP A 181 23.97 -28.94 9.69
C ASP A 181 23.22 -29.87 10.67
N SER A 182 22.52 -29.27 11.63
CA SER A 182 21.82 -29.96 12.72
C SER A 182 20.31 -29.78 12.64
N ILE A 183 19.57 -30.77 13.14
CA ILE A 183 18.11 -30.80 13.21
C ILE A 183 17.67 -30.45 14.63
N PHE A 184 16.88 -29.41 14.78
CA PHE A 184 16.35 -28.93 16.06
C PHE A 184 14.85 -29.21 16.14
N ILE A 185 14.46 -30.01 17.13
CA ILE A 185 13.07 -30.27 17.47
C ILE A 185 12.64 -29.23 18.51
N VAL A 186 11.72 -28.35 18.14
CA VAL A 186 11.21 -27.29 19.02
C VAL A 186 9.83 -27.69 19.52
N ASN A 187 9.80 -28.31 20.70
CA ASN A 187 8.57 -28.70 21.38
C ASN A 187 8.03 -27.58 22.28
N ARG A 188 8.85 -26.55 22.54
CA ARG A 188 8.52 -25.37 23.34
C ARG A 188 9.08 -24.12 22.68
N SER A 189 8.34 -23.01 22.76
CA SER A 189 8.76 -21.74 22.14
C SER A 189 10.12 -21.27 22.68
N ILE A 190 10.88 -20.56 21.84
CA ILE A 190 12.21 -20.03 22.18
C ILE A 190 12.06 -18.55 22.56
N LEU A 191 12.59 -18.16 23.72
CA LEU A 191 12.64 -16.75 24.13
C LEU A 191 14.07 -16.23 24.09
N ILE A 192 14.32 -15.16 23.34
CA ILE A 192 15.57 -14.42 23.33
C ILE A 192 15.34 -13.15 24.12
N ALA A 193 15.94 -13.04 25.29
CA ALA A 193 15.79 -11.89 26.17
C ALA A 193 16.49 -10.64 25.61
N LYS A 194 16.25 -9.48 26.21
CA LYS A 194 16.72 -8.16 25.74
C LYS A 194 18.23 -8.08 25.49
N ASN A 195 19.03 -8.83 26.25
CA ASN A 195 20.48 -8.87 26.08
C ASN A 195 20.97 -10.05 25.25
N GLY A 196 20.06 -10.95 24.86
CA GLY A 196 20.36 -12.09 24.01
C GLY A 196 20.87 -11.67 22.64
N ASP A 197 21.88 -12.37 22.17
CA ASP A 197 22.34 -12.36 20.77
C ASP A 197 22.34 -13.82 20.30
N VAL A 198 21.49 -14.16 19.35
CA VAL A 198 21.35 -15.55 18.85
C VAL A 198 21.68 -15.59 17.37
N GLN A 199 22.58 -16.49 17.01
CA GLN A 199 22.95 -16.75 15.62
C GLN A 199 22.63 -18.18 15.24
N ILE A 200 21.72 -18.32 14.27
CA ILE A 200 21.33 -19.59 13.67
C ILE A 200 21.99 -19.65 12.28
N SER A 201 22.89 -20.61 12.05
CA SER A 201 23.59 -20.79 10.76
C SER A 201 23.43 -22.23 10.28
N LYS A 202 23.01 -22.42 9.03
CA LYS A 202 22.89 -23.74 8.37
C LYS A 202 22.14 -24.78 9.21
N ALA A 203 21.07 -24.38 9.87
CA ALA A 203 20.32 -25.25 10.78
C ALA A 203 18.91 -25.53 10.25
N PHE A 204 18.34 -26.66 10.67
CA PHE A 204 16.97 -27.04 10.36
C PHE A 204 16.14 -27.11 11.64
N PHE A 205 15.11 -26.28 11.77
CA PHE A 205 14.22 -26.25 12.94
C PHE A 205 12.84 -26.79 12.58
N ASN A 206 12.34 -27.70 13.42
CA ASN A 206 11.05 -28.35 13.26
C ASN A 206 10.17 -28.06 14.48
N PHE A 207 9.25 -27.10 14.32
CA PHE A 207 8.38 -26.57 15.36
C PHE A 207 7.11 -27.40 15.51
N SER A 208 6.73 -27.68 16.75
CA SER A 208 5.39 -28.18 17.07
C SER A 208 4.33 -27.10 16.86
N GLN A 209 3.05 -27.49 16.81
CA GLN A 209 1.92 -26.57 16.68
C GLN A 209 1.96 -25.45 17.74
N ASP A 210 1.59 -24.22 17.37
CA ASP A 210 1.52 -23.05 18.26
C ASP A 210 2.88 -22.61 18.89
N ARG A 211 4.02 -23.12 18.39
CA ARG A 211 5.37 -22.73 18.85
C ARG A 211 5.98 -21.66 17.95
N GLY A 212 6.87 -20.85 18.52
CA GLY A 212 7.57 -19.79 17.79
C GLY A 212 8.87 -19.35 18.45
N ILE A 213 9.49 -18.33 17.87
CA ILE A 213 10.63 -17.62 18.47
C ILE A 213 10.15 -16.22 18.86
N ARG A 214 10.38 -15.83 20.11
CA ARG A 214 10.14 -14.48 20.61
C ARG A 214 11.47 -13.82 20.92
N SER A 215 11.78 -12.68 20.31
CA SER A 215 13.05 -11.98 20.47
C SER A 215 12.89 -10.54 20.95
N TYR A 216 13.35 -10.29 22.16
CA TYR A 216 13.69 -8.96 22.68
C TYR A 216 15.16 -8.60 22.38
N GLY A 217 15.99 -9.61 22.10
CA GLY A 217 17.39 -9.47 21.74
C GLY A 217 17.63 -9.43 20.23
N LYS A 218 18.89 -9.60 19.83
CA LYS A 218 19.30 -9.70 18.43
C LYS A 218 19.13 -11.14 17.95
N LEU A 219 18.51 -11.31 16.78
CA LEU A 219 18.35 -12.61 16.13
C LEU A 219 18.90 -12.55 14.71
N ASP A 220 19.98 -13.27 14.46
CA ASP A 220 20.56 -13.48 13.13
C ASP A 220 20.28 -14.92 12.67
N ILE A 221 19.60 -15.10 11.54
CA ILE A 221 19.34 -16.42 10.93
C ILE A 221 19.92 -16.44 9.52
N THR A 222 20.81 -17.39 9.25
CA THR A 222 21.54 -17.49 7.99
C THR A 222 21.50 -18.92 7.42
N ASN A 223 21.24 -19.07 6.12
CA ASN A 223 21.23 -20.34 5.38
C ASN A 223 20.42 -21.47 6.06
N SER A 224 19.33 -21.14 6.74
CA SER A 224 18.61 -22.06 7.63
C SER A 224 17.16 -22.28 7.18
N GLU A 225 16.57 -23.39 7.61
CA GLU A 225 15.17 -23.73 7.32
C GLU A 225 14.40 -23.91 8.63
N LEU A 226 13.30 -23.18 8.79
CA LEU A 226 12.39 -23.25 9.94
C LEU A 226 11.02 -23.70 9.44
N GLN A 227 10.52 -24.83 9.91
CA GLN A 227 9.26 -25.40 9.47
C GLN A 227 8.38 -25.91 10.61
N GLY A 228 7.07 -25.95 10.36
CA GLY A 228 6.13 -26.67 11.21
C GLY A 228 6.21 -28.19 10.96
N ARG A 229 6.05 -29.01 11.99
CA ARG A 229 6.11 -30.48 11.88
C ARG A 229 4.86 -31.06 11.24
N ASP A 230 3.73 -30.81 11.91
CA ASP A 230 2.43 -31.42 11.61
C ASP A 230 1.37 -30.35 11.30
N TYR A 231 1.62 -29.13 11.78
CA TYR A 231 0.72 -27.97 11.72
C TYR A 231 1.54 -26.70 11.55
N LYS A 232 0.84 -25.59 11.31
CA LYS A 232 1.49 -24.29 11.25
C LYS A 232 2.07 -23.90 12.61
N TRP A 233 3.29 -23.38 12.61
CA TRP A 233 3.92 -22.77 13.78
C TRP A 233 3.69 -21.25 13.75
N THR A 234 3.82 -20.55 14.88
CA THR A 234 3.34 -19.16 14.98
C THR A 234 4.23 -18.14 14.32
N GLY A 235 5.56 -18.37 14.29
CA GLY A 235 6.51 -17.50 13.62
C GLY A 235 7.59 -16.86 14.49
N LEU A 236 8.14 -15.76 13.98
CA LEU A 236 9.15 -14.94 14.61
C LEU A 236 8.52 -13.65 15.17
N HIS A 237 8.50 -13.47 16.49
CA HIS A 237 7.97 -12.28 17.16
C HIS A 237 9.12 -11.40 17.66
N ILE A 238 9.32 -10.22 17.08
CA ILE A 238 10.47 -9.34 17.31
C ILE A 238 10.04 -8.04 18.01
N TYR A 239 10.77 -7.66 19.05
CA TYR A 239 10.50 -6.48 19.86
C TYR A 239 11.57 -5.40 19.67
N GLU A 240 12.81 -5.58 20.16
CA GLU A 240 13.73 -4.43 20.30
C GLU A 240 15.00 -4.45 19.40
N LYS A 241 15.89 -5.43 19.53
CA LYS A 241 17.29 -5.32 19.03
C LYS A 241 17.55 -5.74 17.58
N GLY A 242 16.49 -5.98 16.81
CA GLY A 242 16.56 -6.23 15.38
C GLY A 242 16.65 -7.70 14.97
N LEU A 243 16.28 -7.95 13.71
CA LEU A 243 16.22 -9.26 13.07
C LEU A 243 17.05 -9.20 11.77
N ASN A 244 17.92 -10.19 11.55
CA ASN A 244 18.64 -10.35 10.30
C ASN A 244 18.37 -11.73 9.69
N LEU A 245 17.79 -11.79 8.49
CA LEU A 245 17.50 -13.03 7.78
C LEU A 245 18.27 -13.10 6.46
N GLN A 246 19.13 -14.10 6.29
CA GLN A 246 19.88 -14.34 5.06
C GLN A 246 19.71 -15.79 4.59
N ASN A 247 19.21 -16.01 3.38
CA ASN A 247 18.95 -17.33 2.79
C ASN A 247 18.12 -18.23 3.70
N VAL A 248 17.05 -17.68 4.29
CA VAL A 248 16.20 -18.41 5.23
C VAL A 248 14.98 -18.98 4.52
N THR A 249 14.64 -20.23 4.78
CA THR A 249 13.36 -20.83 4.33
C THR A 249 12.41 -20.97 5.51
N LEU A 250 11.23 -20.37 5.43
CA LEU A 250 10.14 -20.57 6.39
C LEU A 250 9.03 -21.42 5.74
N ARG A 251 8.63 -22.52 6.37
CA ARG A 251 7.51 -23.35 5.90
C ARG A 251 6.44 -23.51 6.96
N ASP A 252 5.20 -23.63 6.51
CA ASP A 252 4.05 -23.96 7.34
C ASP A 252 4.00 -23.03 8.56
N VAL A 253 3.97 -21.72 8.33
CA VAL A 253 4.03 -20.70 9.38
C VAL A 253 2.77 -19.84 9.34
N GLU A 254 2.08 -19.68 10.46
CA GLU A 254 0.87 -18.85 10.55
C GLU A 254 1.21 -17.39 10.22
N MET A 255 2.22 -16.84 10.88
CA MET A 255 2.73 -15.47 10.67
C MET A 255 4.25 -15.49 10.56
N CYS A 256 4.86 -15.09 9.44
CA CYS A 256 6.32 -15.28 9.32
C CYS A 256 7.09 -14.41 10.32
N ILE A 257 6.78 -13.12 10.35
CA ILE A 257 7.44 -12.12 11.19
C ILE A 257 6.36 -11.21 11.79
N GLU A 258 6.36 -11.07 13.11
CA GLU A 258 5.62 -10.05 13.84
C GLU A 258 6.61 -9.04 14.43
N VAL A 259 6.45 -7.75 14.14
CA VAL A 259 7.27 -6.68 14.70
C VAL A 259 6.40 -5.85 15.64
N LEU A 260 6.76 -5.81 16.92
CA LEU A 260 5.93 -5.23 17.98
C LEU A 260 6.49 -3.89 18.51
N GLU A 261 7.77 -3.61 18.31
CA GLU A 261 8.39 -2.32 18.64
C GLU A 261 9.43 -1.89 17.58
N SER A 262 9.99 -0.68 17.73
CA SER A 262 11.00 -0.13 16.83
C SER A 262 12.28 -0.96 16.83
N CYS A 263 12.42 -1.78 15.78
CA CYS A 263 13.60 -2.60 15.54
C CYS A 263 13.96 -2.61 14.05
N ASP A 264 15.25 -2.77 13.76
CA ASP A 264 15.75 -2.92 12.40
C ASP A 264 15.51 -4.36 11.93
N VAL A 265 14.71 -4.54 10.88
CA VAL A 265 14.51 -5.84 10.21
C VAL A 265 15.25 -5.83 8.87
N ASN A 266 16.38 -6.54 8.83
CA ASN A 266 17.19 -6.73 7.64
C ASN A 266 16.89 -8.10 7.03
N ILE A 267 16.39 -8.13 5.80
CA ILE A 267 16.15 -9.38 5.08
C ILE A 267 17.02 -9.34 3.83
N ASP A 268 18.05 -10.20 3.78
CA ASP A 268 18.92 -10.39 2.62
C ASP A 268 18.33 -11.43 1.67
N SER A 269 17.71 -12.51 2.16
CA SER A 269 16.86 -13.38 1.33
C SER A 269 16.01 -14.33 2.18
N ILE A 270 14.76 -14.51 1.77
CA ILE A 270 13.80 -15.37 2.47
C ILE A 270 12.89 -16.09 1.47
N THR A 271 12.67 -17.38 1.68
CA THR A 271 11.70 -18.17 0.93
C THR A 271 10.59 -18.60 1.88
N VAL A 272 9.34 -18.30 1.55
CA VAL A 272 8.20 -18.63 2.40
C VAL A 272 7.23 -19.58 1.70
N TRP A 273 6.88 -20.66 2.38
CA TRP A 273 5.93 -21.67 1.90
C TRP A 273 4.78 -21.82 2.89
N ASN A 274 3.55 -21.85 2.37
CA ASN A 274 2.34 -22.12 3.15
C ASN A 274 2.16 -21.24 4.40
N THR A 275 2.13 -19.92 4.19
CA THR A 275 1.85 -18.94 5.25
C THR A 275 0.48 -18.29 5.13
N ASP A 276 -0.10 -17.86 6.25
CA ASP A 276 -1.32 -17.02 6.26
C ASP A 276 -0.96 -15.53 6.21
N ASN A 277 0.08 -15.11 6.94
CA ASN A 277 0.55 -13.73 6.99
C ASN A 277 2.07 -13.66 6.89
N PHE A 278 2.60 -12.76 6.05
CA PHE A 278 4.06 -12.61 5.94
C PHE A 278 4.61 -11.71 7.05
N LEU A 279 4.15 -10.47 7.11
CA LEU A 279 4.65 -9.50 8.09
C LEU A 279 3.46 -8.81 8.76
N VAL A 280 3.45 -8.81 10.08
CA VAL A 280 2.49 -8.04 10.87
C VAL A 280 3.27 -7.08 11.74
N ALA A 281 2.94 -5.79 11.66
CA ALA A 281 3.50 -4.78 12.55
C ALA A 281 2.39 -4.28 13.48
N ASP A 282 2.52 -4.56 14.78
CA ASP A 282 1.59 -4.11 15.81
C ASP A 282 2.14 -2.90 16.57
N GLU A 283 1.25 -1.96 16.91
CA GLU A 283 1.51 -0.79 17.77
C GLU A 283 2.86 -0.05 17.61
N PHE A 284 3.14 0.46 16.42
CA PHE A 284 4.37 1.19 16.11
C PHE A 284 4.23 2.71 16.31
N ILE A 285 5.05 3.31 17.18
CA ILE A 285 5.17 4.76 17.34
C ILE A 285 6.54 5.21 16.79
N GLY A 286 6.66 5.31 15.46
CA GLY A 286 7.91 5.69 14.78
C GLY A 286 7.86 5.52 13.24
N GLU A 287 9.03 5.51 12.59
CA GLU A 287 9.25 5.04 11.21
C GLU A 287 9.65 3.55 11.22
N LEU A 288 8.82 2.67 10.62
CA LEU A 288 9.20 1.27 10.41
C LEU A 288 9.87 1.16 9.04
N ASP A 289 11.16 0.89 9.08
CA ASP A 289 12.02 0.70 7.92
C ASP A 289 12.19 -0.80 7.63
N ILE A 290 11.54 -1.29 6.57
CA ILE A 290 11.73 -2.66 6.10
C ILE A 290 12.69 -2.61 4.91
N TYR A 291 13.90 -3.16 5.09
CA TYR A 291 14.92 -3.21 4.06
C TYR A 291 15.05 -4.62 3.49
N PHE A 292 14.65 -4.79 2.23
CA PHE A 292 14.98 -5.97 1.43
C PHE A 292 16.24 -5.66 0.62
N ARG A 293 17.40 -6.22 0.97
CA ARG A 293 18.66 -5.98 0.26
C ARG A 293 19.02 -7.20 -0.56
N ASN A 294 19.26 -7.07 -1.87
CA ASN A 294 19.68 -8.17 -2.75
C ASN A 294 18.81 -9.46 -2.67
N SER A 295 17.54 -9.33 -2.25
CA SER A 295 16.73 -10.47 -1.84
C SER A 295 16.02 -11.21 -2.95
N ASN A 296 16.22 -12.53 -3.01
CA ASN A 296 15.30 -13.39 -3.75
C ASN A 296 14.14 -13.75 -2.83
N ILE A 297 13.09 -12.92 -2.81
CA ILE A 297 11.86 -13.23 -2.07
C ILE A 297 10.98 -14.07 -2.96
N THR A 298 10.84 -15.34 -2.59
CA THR A 298 9.96 -16.29 -3.28
C THR A 298 8.81 -16.66 -2.34
N VAL A 299 7.60 -16.21 -2.69
CA VAL A 299 6.36 -16.57 -1.98
C VAL A 299 5.58 -17.52 -2.88
N ASN A 300 5.44 -18.77 -2.43
CA ASN A 300 4.84 -19.83 -3.26
C ASN A 300 3.31 -19.96 -3.12
N ASN A 301 2.66 -19.26 -2.16
CA ASN A 301 1.21 -19.30 -1.86
C ASN A 301 0.53 -17.89 -1.87
N GLU A 302 -0.77 -17.81 -1.56
CA GLU A 302 -1.76 -16.83 -2.10
C GLU A 302 -1.56 -15.30 -1.91
N MET A 303 -0.67 -14.80 -1.05
CA MET A 303 -0.39 -13.36 -0.96
C MET A 303 0.80 -13.07 -0.05
N LEU A 304 1.61 -12.04 -0.36
CA LEU A 304 2.40 -11.36 0.66
C LEU A 304 1.49 -10.30 1.30
N LYS A 305 0.87 -10.64 2.43
CA LYS A 305 0.06 -9.71 3.22
C LYS A 305 0.96 -9.03 4.25
N VAL A 306 0.93 -7.69 4.28
CA VAL A 306 1.63 -6.88 5.28
C VAL A 306 0.58 -6.09 6.06
N GLU A 307 0.27 -6.55 7.26
CA GLU A 307 -0.81 -5.98 8.07
C GLU A 307 -0.26 -5.02 9.12
N PHE A 308 -0.83 -3.82 9.22
CA PHE A 308 -0.41 -2.79 10.18
C PHE A 308 -1.57 -2.43 11.09
N ARG A 309 -1.34 -2.38 12.40
CA ARG A 309 -2.38 -2.04 13.38
C ARG A 309 -2.29 -0.58 13.86
N LYS A 310 -1.08 -0.04 14.08
CA LYS A 310 -0.81 1.40 14.31
C LYS A 310 0.61 1.72 13.82
N SER A 311 0.79 2.71 12.96
CA SER A 311 2.13 3.24 12.60
C SER A 311 2.01 4.71 12.16
N ASN A 312 3.03 5.53 12.39
CA ASN A 312 3.03 6.92 11.91
C ASN A 312 3.58 7.03 10.48
N SER A 313 4.62 6.24 10.16
CA SER A 313 5.29 6.20 8.86
C SER A 313 5.78 4.79 8.58
N ILE A 314 5.56 4.31 7.35
CA ILE A 314 6.07 3.02 6.89
C ILE A 314 6.91 3.28 5.65
N VAL A 315 8.18 2.87 5.67
CA VAL A 315 9.03 2.92 4.50
C VAL A 315 9.46 1.50 4.15
N ILE A 316 9.01 1.04 2.99
CA ILE A 316 9.43 -0.24 2.42
C ILE A 316 10.49 0.08 1.37
N ARG A 317 11.74 -0.28 1.67
CA ARG A 317 12.87 -0.14 0.75
C ARG A 317 13.24 -1.52 0.23
N ASP A 318 13.27 -1.65 -1.09
CA ASP A 318 13.61 -2.89 -1.76
C ASP A 318 14.73 -2.62 -2.77
N ASP A 319 15.93 -3.10 -2.48
CA ASP A 319 17.07 -3.10 -3.39
C ASP A 319 17.25 -4.46 -4.08
N SER A 320 16.22 -5.32 -4.05
CA SER A 320 16.33 -6.69 -4.52
C SER A 320 16.22 -6.85 -6.03
N SER A 321 16.93 -7.84 -6.58
CA SER A 321 16.95 -8.07 -8.02
C SER A 321 15.71 -8.77 -8.57
N ILE A 322 14.99 -9.57 -7.75
CA ILE A 322 13.90 -10.44 -8.23
C ILE A 322 12.86 -10.70 -7.11
N PHE A 323 11.69 -10.08 -7.24
CA PHE A 323 10.46 -10.61 -6.63
C PHE A 323 9.82 -11.60 -7.59
N SER A 324 9.71 -12.86 -7.18
CA SER A 324 8.94 -13.86 -7.93
C SER A 324 7.78 -14.37 -7.09
N SER A 325 6.57 -14.08 -7.54
CA SER A 325 5.35 -14.66 -7.00
C SER A 325 4.60 -15.38 -8.12
N LYS A 326 4.07 -16.57 -7.82
CA LYS A 326 3.16 -17.29 -8.72
C LYS A 326 1.76 -16.67 -8.75
N ILE A 327 1.43 -15.82 -7.78
CA ILE A 327 0.08 -15.27 -7.55
C ILE A 327 0.24 -13.75 -7.44
N GLY A 328 -0.21 -13.01 -8.46
CA GLY A 328 0.19 -11.61 -8.74
C GLY A 328 0.02 -10.53 -7.66
N LYS A 329 -0.48 -10.83 -6.46
CA LYS A 329 -0.62 -9.83 -5.38
C LYS A 329 0.62 -9.80 -4.48
N ILE A 330 1.25 -8.64 -4.34
CA ILE A 330 2.52 -8.51 -3.61
C ILE A 330 2.40 -7.65 -2.37
N PHE A 331 1.52 -6.65 -2.31
CA PHE A 331 1.35 -5.89 -1.08
C PHE A 331 -0.14 -5.61 -0.87
N GLU A 332 -0.70 -6.21 0.18
CA GLU A 332 -1.95 -5.76 0.77
C GLU A 332 -1.64 -5.14 2.13
N ILE A 333 -1.83 -3.82 2.21
CA ILE A 333 -1.76 -3.01 3.41
C ILE A 333 -3.19 -2.78 3.88
N SER A 334 -3.56 -3.41 4.99
CA SER A 334 -4.86 -3.25 5.63
C SER A 334 -4.69 -2.72 7.04
N GLU A 335 -5.38 -1.64 7.39
CA GLU A 335 -5.49 -1.12 8.76
C GLU A 335 -6.63 -1.82 9.50
N LEU A 336 -6.30 -2.38 10.67
CA LEU A 336 -7.29 -2.93 11.60
C LEU A 336 -7.70 -1.84 12.61
N GLN A 337 -8.78 -1.12 12.31
CA GLN A 337 -9.68 -0.46 13.27
C GLN A 337 -9.15 0.56 14.30
N THR A 338 -7.93 1.10 14.18
CA THR A 338 -7.46 2.11 15.15
C THR A 338 -7.73 3.53 14.65
N GLN A 339 -7.94 4.47 15.58
CA GLN A 339 -8.23 5.88 15.28
C GLN A 339 -6.95 6.70 14.97
N ASP A 340 -5.78 6.08 15.07
CA ASP A 340 -4.48 6.73 14.90
C ASP A 340 -4.10 6.80 13.42
N ARG A 341 -3.44 7.88 13.02
CA ARG A 341 -3.25 8.22 11.59
C ARG A 341 -1.90 7.72 11.09
N ILE A 342 -1.90 6.76 10.16
CA ILE A 342 -0.71 6.56 9.32
C ILE A 342 -0.60 7.77 8.40
N THR A 343 0.49 8.53 8.55
CA THR A 343 0.68 9.81 7.86
C THR A 343 1.42 9.68 6.54
N ASN A 344 2.29 8.66 6.41
CA ASN A 344 3.07 8.43 5.22
C ASN A 344 3.31 6.93 4.97
N ILE A 345 3.16 6.50 3.73
CA ILE A 345 3.69 5.22 3.24
C ILE A 345 4.59 5.57 2.06
N SER A 346 5.87 5.18 2.14
CA SER A 346 6.82 5.30 1.04
C SER A 346 7.23 3.92 0.56
N PHE A 347 7.13 3.71 -0.74
CA PHE A 347 7.73 2.56 -1.42
C PHE A 347 8.92 3.05 -2.25
N ASP A 348 10.12 2.58 -1.90
CA ASP A 348 11.35 2.79 -2.66
C ASP A 348 11.82 1.43 -3.20
N LEU A 349 11.31 1.03 -4.37
CA LEU A 349 11.56 -0.29 -4.99
C LEU A 349 12.62 -0.16 -6.10
N PHE A 350 13.90 -0.31 -5.78
CA PHE A 350 15.03 -0.26 -6.71
C PHE A 350 15.28 -1.62 -7.39
N GLY A 351 15.35 -1.62 -8.73
CA GLY A 351 15.95 -2.72 -9.49
C GLY A 351 15.17 -4.04 -9.55
N SER A 352 13.94 -4.09 -9.04
CA SER A 352 13.15 -5.32 -9.02
C SER A 352 12.74 -5.74 -10.45
N ASN A 353 13.30 -6.88 -10.92
CA ASN A 353 12.75 -7.57 -12.07
C ASN A 353 11.53 -8.37 -11.62
N LEU A 354 10.37 -7.83 -11.93
CA LEU A 354 9.08 -8.37 -11.55
C LEU A 354 8.67 -9.46 -12.55
N ASN A 355 9.18 -10.67 -12.35
CA ASN A 355 8.86 -11.84 -13.19
C ASN A 355 7.67 -12.63 -12.60
N SER A 356 6.48 -12.41 -13.16
CA SER A 356 5.28 -13.19 -12.80
C SER A 356 4.96 -14.23 -13.88
N TYR A 357 5.01 -15.52 -13.58
CA TYR A 357 4.61 -16.59 -14.52
C TYR A 357 3.13 -16.97 -14.28
N GLY A 358 2.22 -16.73 -15.24
CA GLY A 358 0.78 -17.06 -15.09
C GLY A 358 -0.22 -16.17 -15.85
N THR A 359 -1.45 -16.65 -16.05
CA THR A 359 -2.51 -16.00 -16.86
C THR A 359 -3.28 -14.87 -16.15
N TYR A 360 -3.12 -14.68 -14.83
CA TYR A 360 -3.87 -13.69 -14.02
C TYR A 360 -2.97 -12.77 -13.19
N ASN A 361 -1.79 -12.42 -13.70
CA ASN A 361 -0.79 -11.70 -12.91
C ASN A 361 -0.93 -10.19 -13.09
N SER A 362 -1.70 -9.54 -12.21
CA SER A 362 -1.65 -8.10 -11.97
C SER A 362 -0.85 -7.84 -10.70
N TYR A 363 0.22 -7.05 -10.76
CA TYR A 363 0.83 -6.49 -9.55
C TYR A 363 -0.20 -5.56 -8.92
N GLN A 364 -0.56 -5.82 -7.68
CA GLN A 364 -1.49 -4.98 -6.93
C GLN A 364 -0.79 -4.52 -5.66
N ILE A 365 -0.65 -3.20 -5.52
CA ILE A 365 -0.40 -2.52 -4.25
C ILE A 365 -1.79 -2.09 -3.77
N ASN A 366 -2.35 -2.87 -2.85
CA ASN A 366 -3.64 -2.61 -2.25
C ASN A 366 -3.44 -1.87 -0.93
N ILE A 367 -3.74 -0.58 -0.89
CA ILE A 367 -3.79 0.23 0.33
C ILE A 367 -5.29 0.39 0.67
N ASP A 368 -5.91 -0.71 1.10
CA ASP A 368 -7.35 -0.77 1.37
C ASP A 368 -7.64 -0.51 2.87
N SER A 369 -8.84 -0.02 3.17
CA SER A 369 -9.45 0.02 4.52
C SER A 369 -9.05 1.15 5.47
N CYS A 370 -8.14 2.02 5.08
CA CYS A 370 -7.54 2.94 6.03
C CYS A 370 -8.23 4.31 5.98
N SER A 371 -9.10 4.54 6.95
CA SER A 371 -10.06 5.66 6.96
C SER A 371 -9.43 7.04 7.21
N SER A 372 -8.12 7.10 7.48
CA SER A 372 -7.44 8.27 8.03
C SER A 372 -6.18 8.72 7.25
N PHE A 373 -5.87 8.12 6.10
CA PHE A 373 -4.65 8.46 5.33
C PHE A 373 -4.65 9.87 4.76
N LEU A 374 -3.66 10.65 5.18
CA LEU A 374 -3.37 11.98 4.66
C LEU A 374 -2.49 11.94 3.40
N HIS A 375 -1.52 11.02 3.32
CA HIS A 375 -0.51 11.02 2.26
C HIS A 375 0.02 9.62 1.92
N SER A 376 0.15 9.30 0.63
CA SER A 376 0.81 8.10 0.13
C SER A 376 1.82 8.48 -0.96
N GLN A 377 3.06 7.98 -0.86
CA GLN A 377 4.15 8.29 -1.77
C GLN A 377 4.73 7.02 -2.39
N ILE A 378 4.92 7.01 -3.71
CA ILE A 378 5.73 6.00 -4.41
C ILE A 378 6.85 6.75 -5.10
N ARG A 379 8.07 6.56 -4.61
CA ARG A 379 9.24 7.32 -5.09
C ARG A 379 10.41 6.44 -5.46
N ASN A 380 11.28 6.98 -6.31
CA ASN A 380 12.58 6.41 -6.69
C ASN A 380 12.54 4.93 -7.13
N SER A 381 11.39 4.43 -7.57
CA SER A 381 11.21 3.00 -7.85
C SER A 381 11.44 2.70 -9.33
N SER A 382 12.04 1.54 -9.63
CA SER A 382 12.24 1.05 -10.99
C SER A 382 11.42 -0.22 -11.21
N PHE A 383 10.31 -0.11 -11.91
CA PHE A 383 9.42 -1.23 -12.21
C PHE A 383 9.76 -1.83 -13.58
N ASN A 384 10.26 -3.07 -13.63
CA ASN A 384 10.46 -3.81 -14.87
C ASN A 384 9.52 -5.01 -14.96
N CYS A 385 8.45 -4.89 -15.73
CA CYS A 385 7.32 -5.83 -15.74
C CYS A 385 7.31 -6.73 -16.98
N THR A 386 8.13 -7.78 -17.04
CA THR A 386 8.24 -8.61 -18.27
C THR A 386 6.91 -9.27 -18.69
N TYR A 387 6.08 -9.71 -17.74
CA TYR A 387 4.91 -10.57 -18.04
C TYR A 387 3.58 -10.14 -17.40
N SER A 388 3.57 -9.15 -16.51
CA SER A 388 2.34 -8.75 -15.82
C SER A 388 1.43 -7.90 -16.68
N LYS A 389 0.13 -8.03 -16.42
CA LYS A 389 -0.94 -7.33 -17.15
C LYS A 389 -1.29 -5.95 -16.59
N THR A 390 -0.84 -5.58 -15.38
CA THR A 390 -1.28 -4.35 -14.69
C THR A 390 -0.43 -4.03 -13.45
N ILE A 391 -0.16 -2.75 -13.14
CA ILE A 391 0.21 -2.27 -11.79
C ILE A 391 -1.00 -1.51 -11.21
N ASN A 392 -1.76 -2.14 -10.34
CA ASN A 392 -2.91 -1.54 -9.69
C ASN A 392 -2.49 -0.93 -8.35
N ILE A 393 -2.62 0.39 -8.19
CA ILE A 393 -2.47 1.07 -6.90
C ILE A 393 -3.87 1.45 -6.43
N ARG A 394 -4.43 0.67 -5.52
CA ARG A 394 -5.72 1.01 -4.91
C ARG A 394 -5.44 1.70 -3.59
N THR A 395 -6.00 2.87 -3.39
CA THR A 395 -5.77 3.63 -2.17
C THR A 395 -7.01 4.46 -1.82
N GLN A 396 -7.24 4.61 -0.52
CA GLN A 396 -8.26 5.51 0.02
C GLN A 396 -7.68 6.87 0.44
N ALA A 397 -6.37 7.09 0.26
CA ALA A 397 -5.67 8.30 0.67
C ALA A 397 -6.24 9.57 0.01
N THR A 398 -6.14 10.69 0.72
CA THR A 398 -6.53 12.01 0.22
C THR A 398 -5.46 12.61 -0.69
N ASN A 399 -4.19 12.51 -0.33
CA ASN A 399 -3.09 12.95 -1.19
C ASN A 399 -2.25 11.76 -1.64
N ILE A 400 -2.03 11.65 -2.95
CA ILE A 400 -1.33 10.54 -3.59
C ILE A 400 -0.24 11.12 -4.47
N GLU A 401 1.01 10.74 -4.23
CA GLU A 401 2.15 11.18 -5.02
C GLU A 401 2.89 9.99 -5.62
N VAL A 402 3.06 10.01 -6.93
CA VAL A 402 3.90 9.05 -7.67
C VAL A 402 4.99 9.85 -8.34
N ALA A 403 6.23 9.77 -7.82
CA ALA A 403 7.30 10.63 -8.29
C ALA A 403 8.64 9.95 -8.49
N GLN A 404 9.43 10.41 -9.47
CA GLN A 404 10.81 9.95 -9.66
C GLN A 404 10.94 8.43 -9.94
N ASN A 405 9.90 7.81 -10.50
CA ASN A 405 9.91 6.37 -10.81
C ASN A 405 10.30 6.13 -12.27
N ILE A 406 10.81 4.92 -12.56
CA ILE A 406 11.13 4.44 -13.90
C ILE A 406 10.31 3.18 -14.17
N PHE A 407 9.31 3.27 -15.05
CA PHE A 407 8.50 2.15 -15.50
C PHE A 407 9.04 1.63 -16.85
N ARG A 408 9.42 0.35 -16.94
CA ARG A 408 10.03 -0.27 -18.12
C ARG A 408 9.30 -1.54 -18.58
N LYS A 409 9.23 -1.69 -19.91
CA LYS A 409 9.05 -2.96 -20.65
C LYS A 409 7.95 -3.90 -20.15
N ALA A 410 6.70 -3.44 -20.17
CA ALA A 410 5.53 -4.30 -20.03
C ALA A 410 5.10 -4.85 -21.39
N GLU A 411 5.21 -6.17 -21.60
CA GLU A 411 4.81 -6.83 -22.86
C GLU A 411 3.30 -6.71 -23.13
N ARG A 412 2.50 -6.59 -22.06
CA ARG A 412 1.04 -6.42 -22.10
C ARG A 412 0.66 -5.30 -21.13
N SER A 413 -0.43 -4.60 -21.42
CA SER A 413 -0.86 -3.30 -20.89
C SER A 413 -0.36 -2.91 -19.50
N PHE A 414 0.08 -1.66 -19.35
CA PHE A 414 0.26 -1.07 -18.03
C PHE A 414 -0.96 -0.24 -17.72
N ASN A 415 -1.89 -0.78 -16.93
CA ASN A 415 -2.93 0.06 -16.35
C ASN A 415 -2.40 0.52 -15.00
N PHE A 416 -2.26 1.83 -14.84
CA PHE A 416 -2.17 2.48 -13.54
C PHE A 416 -3.61 2.71 -13.08
N GLN A 417 -4.21 1.71 -12.44
CA GLN A 417 -5.55 1.88 -11.92
C GLN A 417 -5.45 2.49 -10.53
N LEU A 418 -5.90 3.74 -10.41
CA LEU A 418 -6.15 4.37 -9.13
C LEU A 418 -7.62 4.20 -8.76
N THR A 419 -7.93 3.09 -8.10
CA THR A 419 -9.30 2.88 -7.60
C THR A 419 -9.43 3.56 -6.25
N CYS A 420 -10.22 4.62 -6.21
CA CYS A 420 -10.59 5.27 -4.97
C CYS A 420 -11.95 4.72 -4.51
N SER A 421 -11.94 3.70 -3.66
CA SER A 421 -13.18 3.16 -3.09
C SER A 421 -13.67 4.04 -1.94
N LYS A 422 -14.99 4.26 -1.84
CA LYS A 422 -15.59 4.82 -0.63
C LYS A 422 -15.55 3.72 0.44
N SER A 423 -14.89 3.98 1.57
CA SER A 423 -15.13 3.18 2.77
C SER A 423 -16.60 3.38 3.15
N SER A 424 -17.38 2.31 3.20
CA SER A 424 -18.81 2.35 3.58
C SER A 424 -19.06 3.00 4.95
N LYS A 425 -18.01 3.20 5.76
CA LYS A 425 -18.06 3.75 7.10
C LYS A 425 -17.85 5.27 7.21
N LEU A 426 -17.36 5.95 6.17
CA LEU A 426 -17.11 7.40 6.20
C LEU A 426 -18.15 8.17 5.38
N ASN A 427 -18.88 9.07 6.05
CA ASN A 427 -19.92 9.91 5.44
C ASN A 427 -19.43 11.29 4.98
N THR A 428 -18.12 11.55 5.00
CA THR A 428 -17.53 12.83 4.62
C THR A 428 -17.05 12.80 3.17
N ASP A 429 -17.37 13.84 2.40
CA ASP A 429 -16.84 14.09 1.07
C ASP A 429 -15.34 14.42 1.23
N LEU A 430 -14.48 13.46 0.90
CA LEU A 430 -13.03 13.66 0.95
C LEU A 430 -12.55 14.14 -0.41
N GLU A 431 -11.97 15.33 -0.42
CA GLU A 431 -11.24 15.88 -1.57
C GLU A 431 -9.92 15.13 -1.74
N ARG A 432 -9.68 14.62 -2.95
CA ARG A 432 -8.44 13.90 -3.27
C ARG A 432 -7.56 14.68 -4.25
N ASN A 433 -6.27 14.74 -3.95
CA ASN A 433 -5.24 15.32 -4.80
C ASN A 433 -4.28 14.22 -5.26
N ILE A 434 -4.10 14.08 -6.57
CA ILE A 434 -3.21 13.09 -7.16
C ILE A 434 -2.12 13.83 -7.92
N ASN A 435 -0.86 13.56 -7.58
CA ASN A 435 0.32 14.17 -8.20
C ASN A 435 1.19 13.07 -8.83
N ILE A 436 1.45 13.18 -10.13
CA ILE A 436 2.30 12.24 -10.88
C ILE A 436 3.41 13.05 -11.55
N PHE A 437 4.64 12.94 -11.07
CA PHE A 437 5.70 13.84 -11.55
C PHE A 437 7.12 13.29 -11.58
N HIS A 438 7.96 13.81 -12.48
CA HIS A 438 9.34 13.35 -12.66
C HIS A 438 9.49 11.84 -12.93
N ASN A 439 8.46 11.17 -13.45
CA ASN A 439 8.53 9.75 -13.80
C ASN A 439 9.00 9.54 -15.24
N THR A 440 9.69 8.42 -15.49
CA THR A 440 9.99 7.93 -16.83
C THR A 440 9.17 6.68 -17.12
N PHE A 441 8.40 6.75 -18.18
CA PHE A 441 7.44 5.78 -18.63
C PHE A 441 7.94 5.24 -19.98
N ASN A 442 8.68 4.11 -19.98
CA ASN A 442 9.38 3.61 -21.18
C ASN A 442 8.96 2.19 -21.63
N GLY A 443 8.53 2.08 -22.89
CA GLY A 443 8.54 0.80 -23.60
C GLY A 443 7.40 -0.13 -23.20
N LEU A 444 6.23 0.40 -22.88
CA LEU A 444 5.06 -0.41 -22.52
C LEU A 444 4.17 -0.72 -23.74
N GLY A 445 3.73 -1.97 -23.83
CA GLY A 445 3.03 -2.54 -24.98
C GLY A 445 1.53 -2.21 -25.06
N SER A 446 0.97 -1.33 -24.22
CA SER A 446 -0.42 -0.89 -24.40
C SER A 446 -0.69 0.48 -23.82
N GLY A 447 0.32 1.36 -23.79
CA GLY A 447 0.12 2.68 -23.23
C GLY A 447 -0.06 2.68 -21.71
N TYR A 448 -0.42 3.85 -21.17
CA TYR A 448 -0.66 4.09 -19.76
C TYR A 448 -2.11 4.45 -19.55
N ASP A 449 -2.88 3.49 -19.06
CA ASP A 449 -4.26 3.78 -18.68
C ASP A 449 -4.29 4.24 -17.22
N PHE A 450 -4.57 5.54 -17.01
CA PHE A 450 -4.83 6.12 -15.69
C PHE A 450 -6.34 6.03 -15.44
N TYR A 451 -6.78 4.85 -15.00
CA TYR A 451 -8.17 4.67 -14.60
C TYR A 451 -8.36 5.25 -13.21
N VAL A 452 -8.96 6.43 -13.12
CA VAL A 452 -9.49 6.92 -11.85
C VAL A 452 -10.95 6.53 -11.78
N TYR A 453 -11.23 5.41 -11.10
CA TYR A 453 -12.57 4.86 -11.02
C TYR A 453 -13.18 5.17 -9.65
N GLU A 454 -14.22 6.01 -9.64
CA GLU A 454 -15.06 6.22 -8.46
C GLU A 454 -16.21 5.21 -8.49
N TRP A 455 -16.10 4.14 -7.70
CA TRP A 455 -17.10 3.06 -7.72
C TRP A 455 -18.46 3.45 -7.13
N TYR A 456 -18.58 4.57 -6.43
CA TYR A 456 -19.82 5.03 -5.80
C TYR A 456 -19.86 6.56 -5.75
N SER A 457 -21.05 7.14 -5.92
CA SER A 457 -21.37 8.52 -6.33
C SER A 457 -20.95 9.69 -5.41
N ARG A 458 -19.92 9.55 -4.56
CA ARG A 458 -19.51 10.62 -3.61
C ARG A 458 -18.02 10.66 -3.27
N GLY A 459 -17.15 10.02 -4.05
CA GLY A 459 -15.73 10.41 -4.05
C GLY A 459 -15.59 11.67 -4.91
N HIS A 460 -14.69 12.58 -4.59
CA HIS A 460 -14.38 13.69 -5.50
C HIS A 460 -12.86 13.81 -5.64
N ILE A 461 -12.34 13.58 -6.85
CA ILE A 461 -10.96 13.92 -7.21
C ILE A 461 -10.85 15.45 -7.30
N HIS A 462 -10.50 16.13 -6.22
CA HIS A 462 -10.39 17.59 -6.25
C HIS A 462 -9.37 18.06 -7.31
N SER A 463 -8.19 17.43 -7.35
CA SER A 463 -7.16 17.76 -8.33
C SER A 463 -6.35 16.56 -8.80
N PHE A 464 -5.93 16.61 -10.06
CA PHE A 464 -5.10 15.60 -10.73
C PHE A 464 -4.00 16.31 -11.53
N TYR A 465 -2.78 16.28 -11.00
CA TYR A 465 -1.60 16.92 -11.57
C TYR A 465 -0.68 15.87 -12.20
N VAL A 466 -0.32 16.07 -13.46
CA VAL A 466 0.68 15.25 -14.17
C VAL A 466 1.74 16.18 -14.73
N TYR A 467 2.93 16.22 -14.14
CA TYR A 467 3.95 17.18 -14.56
C TYR A 467 5.38 16.66 -14.65
N HIS A 468 6.13 17.15 -15.64
CA HIS A 468 7.53 16.80 -15.87
C HIS A 468 7.81 15.28 -15.99
N ASN A 469 6.89 14.52 -16.58
CA ASN A 469 7.10 13.11 -16.88
C ASN A 469 7.58 12.89 -18.32
N VAL A 470 8.24 11.76 -18.57
CA VAL A 470 8.71 11.34 -19.89
C VAL A 470 7.96 10.07 -20.31
N PHE A 471 7.18 10.14 -21.38
CA PHE A 471 6.43 9.02 -21.94
C PHE A 471 7.02 8.59 -23.28
N THR A 472 7.63 7.41 -23.34
CA THR A 472 8.21 6.83 -24.56
C THR A 472 7.53 5.50 -24.91
N HIS A 473 7.08 5.38 -26.16
CA HIS A 473 6.35 4.20 -26.63
C HIS A 473 7.25 2.99 -26.95
N SER A 474 6.69 1.79 -26.86
CA SER A 474 7.31 0.55 -27.35
C SER A 474 6.91 0.25 -28.79
N PRO A 475 7.83 0.03 -29.73
CA PRO A 475 7.48 -0.19 -31.13
C PRO A 475 6.60 -1.42 -31.41
N LEU A 476 6.42 -2.33 -30.44
CA LEU A 476 5.97 -3.72 -30.63
C LEU A 476 4.44 -3.96 -30.57
N THR A 477 3.59 -2.96 -30.35
CA THR A 477 2.16 -3.22 -30.05
C THR A 477 1.16 -2.35 -30.81
N ILE A 478 -0.05 -2.91 -30.99
CA ILE A 478 -1.00 -2.51 -32.04
C ILE A 478 -2.02 -1.46 -31.56
N ASN A 479 -2.15 -1.18 -30.26
CA ASN A 479 -3.06 -0.12 -29.78
C ASN A 479 -2.77 0.21 -28.31
N ARG A 480 -2.58 1.51 -28.01
CA ARG A 480 -3.19 2.30 -26.91
C ARG A 480 -2.33 3.52 -26.50
N TYR A 481 -3.00 4.40 -25.75
CA TYR A 481 -2.71 5.80 -25.44
C TYR A 481 -1.48 6.05 -24.55
N GLY A 482 -0.79 7.19 -24.69
CA GLY A 482 0.26 7.61 -23.76
C GLY A 482 -0.27 7.92 -22.36
N MET A 483 -1.50 8.40 -22.25
CA MET A 483 -2.21 8.64 -21.00
C MET A 483 -3.69 8.59 -21.31
N TYR A 484 -4.42 7.63 -20.75
CA TYR A 484 -5.87 7.55 -20.89
C TYR A 484 -6.55 7.78 -19.54
N MET A 485 -7.41 8.79 -19.48
CA MET A 485 -8.22 9.13 -18.32
C MET A 485 -9.69 8.93 -18.65
N ASN A 486 -10.36 8.09 -17.87
CA ASN A 486 -11.78 7.79 -18.01
C ASN A 486 -12.52 8.16 -16.71
N LEU A 487 -13.41 9.15 -16.81
CA LEU A 487 -14.06 9.85 -15.69
C LEU A 487 -15.59 9.74 -15.79
N TYR A 488 -16.10 8.54 -16.12
CA TYR A 488 -17.48 8.32 -16.56
C TYR A 488 -18.60 8.67 -15.54
N ARG A 489 -18.29 9.06 -14.30
CA ARG A 489 -19.29 9.37 -13.24
C ARG A 489 -18.86 10.44 -12.24
N SER A 490 -17.82 11.20 -12.57
CA SER A 490 -17.32 12.30 -11.73
C SER A 490 -18.24 13.51 -11.77
N TYR A 491 -18.35 14.25 -10.67
CA TYR A 491 -19.04 15.54 -10.63
C TYR A 491 -18.10 16.68 -11.05
N ALA A 492 -18.68 17.76 -11.59
CA ALA A 492 -18.08 18.82 -12.42
C ALA A 492 -16.99 19.74 -11.81
N HIS A 493 -16.31 19.39 -10.72
CA HIS A 493 -15.40 20.33 -10.00
C HIS A 493 -13.91 19.94 -9.97
N HIS A 494 -13.51 19.04 -10.86
CA HIS A 494 -12.15 18.49 -10.84
C HIS A 494 -11.18 19.33 -11.68
N LEU A 495 -10.03 19.67 -11.11
CA LEU A 495 -8.91 20.29 -11.81
C LEU A 495 -7.96 19.23 -12.36
N PHE A 496 -7.80 19.18 -13.68
CA PHE A 496 -6.78 18.36 -14.35
C PHE A 496 -5.72 19.28 -14.95
N ASP A 497 -4.49 19.13 -14.49
CA ASP A 497 -3.36 19.94 -14.96
C ASP A 497 -2.22 19.04 -15.43
N ILE A 498 -1.98 19.08 -16.74
CA ILE A 498 -0.98 18.28 -17.44
C ILE A 498 0.09 19.24 -17.92
N LYS A 499 1.23 19.30 -17.22
CA LYS A 499 2.21 20.36 -17.41
C LYS A 499 3.65 19.88 -17.66
N GLY A 500 4.33 20.40 -18.67
CA GLY A 500 5.78 20.20 -18.80
C GLY A 500 6.20 18.75 -19.09
N ASN A 501 5.31 17.90 -19.61
CA ASN A 501 5.62 16.50 -19.91
C ASN A 501 6.22 16.35 -21.32
N TYR A 502 6.98 15.28 -21.54
CA TYR A 502 7.56 14.92 -22.84
C TYR A 502 6.99 13.60 -23.33
N PHE A 503 6.16 13.64 -24.37
CA PHE A 503 5.56 12.48 -25.03
C PHE A 503 6.25 12.23 -26.37
N THR A 504 6.84 11.06 -26.57
CA THR A 504 7.52 10.71 -27.82
C THR A 504 7.08 9.37 -28.40
N SER A 505 6.89 9.37 -29.72
CA SER A 505 6.64 8.18 -30.53
C SER A 505 5.38 7.39 -30.15
N VAL A 506 4.41 8.03 -29.50
CA VAL A 506 3.16 7.39 -29.05
C VAL A 506 2.30 7.04 -30.26
N LYS A 507 1.96 5.74 -30.42
CA LYS A 507 1.04 5.27 -31.45
C LYS A 507 -0.40 5.35 -30.89
N ASN A 508 -1.16 6.38 -31.29
CA ASN A 508 -2.47 6.84 -30.77
C ASN A 508 -2.33 7.96 -29.72
N TYR A 509 -3.41 8.41 -29.08
CA TYR A 509 -3.40 9.59 -28.21
C TYR A 509 -2.36 9.55 -27.10
N ALA A 510 -1.39 10.45 -27.13
CA ALA A 510 -0.48 10.71 -26.02
C ALA A 510 -1.24 11.13 -24.76
N VAL A 511 -2.33 11.88 -24.92
CA VAL A 511 -3.28 12.21 -23.86
C VAL A 511 -4.70 12.00 -24.39
N TYR A 512 -5.49 11.18 -23.71
CA TYR A 512 -6.90 11.01 -23.98
C TYR A 512 -7.72 11.18 -22.70
N ILE A 513 -8.52 12.25 -22.65
CA ILE A 513 -9.43 12.54 -21.55
C ILE A 513 -10.85 12.25 -21.99
N TYR A 514 -11.55 11.40 -21.25
CA TYR A 514 -12.93 11.00 -21.50
C TYR A 514 -13.78 11.13 -20.22
N GLY A 515 -14.96 11.73 -20.29
CA GLY A 515 -15.92 11.77 -19.16
C GLY A 515 -16.43 13.17 -18.78
N ASN A 516 -16.58 13.45 -17.47
CA ASN A 516 -17.07 14.74 -16.97
C ASN A 516 -15.98 15.42 -16.13
N VAL A 517 -15.50 16.59 -16.58
CA VAL A 517 -14.40 17.36 -15.97
C VAL A 517 -14.75 18.83 -15.91
N GLY A 518 -14.42 19.50 -14.82
CA GLY A 518 -14.65 20.94 -14.64
C GLY A 518 -13.56 21.81 -15.26
N VAL A 519 -12.29 21.47 -15.03
CA VAL A 519 -11.15 22.26 -15.55
C VAL A 519 -10.10 21.34 -16.15
N ILE A 520 -9.66 21.64 -17.38
CA ILE A 520 -8.53 20.97 -18.05
C ILE A 520 -7.49 22.01 -18.44
N SER A 521 -6.27 21.83 -17.95
CA SER A 521 -5.09 22.60 -18.34
C SER A 521 -4.06 21.67 -18.98
N ILE A 522 -3.64 21.95 -20.21
CA ILE A 522 -2.55 21.25 -20.89
C ILE A 522 -1.51 22.30 -21.23
N LEU A 523 -0.43 22.37 -20.46
CA LEU A 523 0.51 23.49 -20.47
C LEU A 523 1.95 23.02 -20.72
N GLU A 524 2.71 23.72 -21.56
CA GLU A 524 4.17 23.54 -21.65
C GLU A 524 4.63 22.09 -22.00
N ASN A 525 3.77 21.25 -22.58
CA ASN A 525 4.12 19.87 -22.93
C ASN A 525 4.78 19.79 -24.31
N THR A 526 5.62 18.78 -24.50
CA THR A 526 6.16 18.43 -25.82
C THR A 526 5.58 17.12 -26.32
N PHE A 527 5.00 17.15 -27.51
CA PHE A 527 4.47 15.99 -28.23
C PHE A 527 5.29 15.80 -29.51
N TYR A 528 6.07 14.73 -29.58
CA TYR A 528 7.03 14.49 -30.65
C TYR A 528 6.81 13.14 -31.34
N GLN A 529 6.71 13.13 -32.66
CA GLN A 529 6.58 11.91 -33.48
C GLN A 529 5.43 10.97 -33.05
N GLY A 530 4.37 11.50 -32.44
CA GLY A 530 3.18 10.78 -32.04
C GLY A 530 2.13 10.69 -33.15
N ILE A 531 1.13 9.81 -32.97
CA ILE A 531 -0.06 9.72 -33.81
C ILE A 531 -1.24 10.23 -33.00
N ASP A 532 -1.97 11.24 -33.51
CA ASP A 532 -3.10 11.89 -32.83
C ASP A 532 -2.78 12.29 -31.38
N CYS A 533 -1.91 13.25 -31.10
CA CYS A 533 -1.35 13.45 -29.76
C CYS A 533 -2.35 13.65 -28.62
N VAL A 534 -3.38 14.49 -28.79
CA VAL A 534 -4.31 14.83 -27.71
C VAL A 534 -5.74 14.63 -28.18
N ARG A 535 -6.56 13.96 -27.35
CA ARG A 535 -8.01 13.90 -27.49
C ARG A 535 -8.68 14.27 -26.19
N ILE A 536 -9.66 15.17 -26.28
CA ILE A 536 -10.55 15.52 -25.18
C ILE A 536 -11.98 15.26 -25.64
N ASP A 537 -12.66 14.37 -24.95
CA ASP A 537 -14.00 13.90 -25.25
C ASP A 537 -14.80 13.92 -23.95
N VAL A 538 -15.18 15.12 -23.53
CA VAL A 538 -15.86 15.35 -22.26
C VAL A 538 -17.24 15.98 -22.50
N HIS A 539 -18.16 15.74 -21.57
CA HIS A 539 -19.58 16.07 -21.69
C HIS A 539 -20.08 16.92 -20.51
N ASN A 540 -19.38 18.02 -20.20
CA ASN A 540 -19.69 18.86 -19.04
C ASN A 540 -20.05 20.29 -19.45
N SER A 541 -21.23 20.78 -19.05
CA SER A 541 -21.71 22.13 -19.36
C SER A 541 -20.84 23.27 -18.81
N ASP A 542 -19.95 22.97 -17.86
CA ASP A 542 -19.12 23.95 -17.15
C ASP A 542 -17.61 23.74 -17.38
N LEU A 543 -17.20 23.13 -18.50
CA LEU A 543 -15.78 22.89 -18.76
C LEU A 543 -15.03 24.22 -19.03
N ASN A 544 -14.02 24.50 -18.21
CA ASN A 544 -12.96 25.47 -18.55
C ASN A 544 -11.73 24.73 -19.10
N MET A 545 -11.33 25.05 -20.34
CA MET A 545 -10.19 24.40 -20.99
C MET A 545 -9.15 25.41 -21.46
N ILE A 546 -7.90 25.19 -21.05
CA ILE A 546 -6.74 25.96 -21.50
C ILE A 546 -5.68 25.00 -22.04
N ILE A 547 -5.29 25.19 -23.28
CA ILE A 547 -4.19 24.48 -23.94
C ILE A 547 -3.17 25.53 -24.36
N SER A 548 -2.07 25.64 -23.61
CA SER A 548 -1.11 26.74 -23.79
C SER A 548 0.33 26.28 -23.85
N ASP A 549 1.12 26.98 -24.67
CA ASP A 549 2.59 26.87 -24.69
C ASP A 549 3.11 25.45 -24.95
N ASN A 550 2.32 24.60 -25.60
CA ASN A 550 2.74 23.24 -25.95
C ASN A 550 3.48 23.22 -27.30
N LEU A 551 4.39 22.26 -27.44
CA LEU A 551 5.16 22.01 -28.64
C LEU A 551 4.71 20.69 -29.29
N PHE A 552 4.10 20.77 -30.46
CA PHE A 552 3.69 19.62 -31.28
C PHE A 552 4.59 19.53 -32.51
N VAL A 553 5.49 18.55 -32.55
CA VAL A 553 6.51 18.42 -33.60
C VAL A 553 6.46 17.04 -34.25
N GLU A 554 6.42 17.02 -35.59
CA GLU A 554 6.52 15.77 -36.40
C GLU A 554 5.44 14.73 -36.08
N ASN A 555 4.27 15.15 -35.59
CA ASN A 555 3.17 14.25 -35.29
C ASN A 555 2.30 13.98 -36.52
N ILE A 556 1.53 12.89 -36.49
CA ILE A 556 0.64 12.48 -37.57
C ILE A 556 -0.80 12.49 -37.05
N GLY A 557 -1.67 13.33 -37.60
CA GLY A 557 -3.10 13.25 -37.32
C GLY A 557 -3.75 12.14 -38.16
N SER A 558 -4.03 10.96 -37.59
CA SER A 558 -4.91 9.99 -38.28
C SER A 558 -6.34 10.53 -38.32
N THR A 559 -6.74 11.19 -37.24
CA THR A 559 -7.91 12.07 -37.14
C THR A 559 -7.46 13.52 -37.05
N ALA A 560 -6.67 13.86 -36.03
CA ALA A 560 -6.05 15.15 -35.80
C ALA A 560 -4.99 15.05 -34.71
N VAL A 561 -3.93 15.87 -34.78
CA VAL A 561 -2.91 15.94 -33.73
C VAL A 561 -3.51 16.40 -32.40
N LEU A 562 -4.43 17.37 -32.42
CA LEU A 562 -5.20 17.85 -31.29
C LEU A 562 -6.69 17.76 -31.62
N ASN A 563 -7.45 16.97 -30.87
CA ASN A 563 -8.84 16.65 -31.14
C ASN A 563 -9.75 16.99 -29.94
N LEU A 564 -10.62 17.98 -30.10
CA LEU A 564 -11.47 18.54 -29.06
C LEU A 564 -12.95 18.27 -29.40
N LEU A 565 -13.51 17.19 -28.87
CA LEU A 565 -14.81 16.66 -29.28
C LEU A 565 -16.00 17.19 -28.46
N GLN A 566 -15.79 18.17 -27.57
CA GLN A 566 -16.86 18.63 -26.70
C GLN A 566 -17.85 19.59 -27.40
N PRO A 567 -19.17 19.38 -27.22
CA PRO A 567 -20.23 20.20 -27.80
C PRO A 567 -21.15 20.82 -26.74
N ASN A 568 -20.91 22.08 -26.37
CA ASN A 568 -22.02 22.96 -26.02
C ASN A 568 -21.65 24.41 -26.32
N GLU A 569 -22.59 25.17 -26.88
CA GLU A 569 -22.47 26.62 -27.09
C GLU A 569 -22.37 27.39 -25.77
N ASN A 570 -22.95 26.81 -24.71
CA ASN A 570 -22.98 27.39 -23.38
C ASN A 570 -21.74 27.05 -22.56
N ASP A 571 -20.87 26.17 -23.05
CA ASP A 571 -19.65 25.82 -22.33
C ASP A 571 -18.73 27.06 -22.25
N PRO A 572 -17.98 27.22 -21.16
CA PRO A 572 -16.94 28.22 -21.07
C PRO A 572 -15.95 28.15 -22.25
N PRO A 573 -15.27 29.28 -22.55
CA PRO A 573 -14.40 29.35 -23.72
C PRO A 573 -13.24 28.37 -23.64
N ILE A 574 -12.97 27.68 -24.76
CA ILE A 574 -11.76 26.89 -24.95
C ILE A 574 -10.65 27.82 -25.43
N LEU A 575 -9.57 27.92 -24.66
CA LEU A 575 -8.43 28.79 -24.98
C LEU A 575 -7.26 27.96 -25.52
N LEU A 576 -6.89 28.15 -26.79
CA LEU A 576 -5.71 27.57 -27.43
C LEU A 576 -4.72 28.69 -27.72
N ILE A 577 -3.69 28.83 -26.88
CA ILE A 577 -2.81 30.01 -26.90
C ILE A 577 -1.34 29.62 -26.94
N GLY A 578 -0.51 30.29 -27.75
CA GLY A 578 0.95 30.14 -27.65
C GLY A 578 1.52 28.77 -28.03
N ASN A 579 0.72 27.88 -28.62
CA ASN A 579 1.20 26.55 -29.01
C ASN A 579 1.98 26.60 -30.32
N ILE A 580 2.97 25.71 -30.46
CA ILE A 580 3.80 25.58 -31.66
C ILE A 580 3.50 24.24 -32.32
N PHE A 581 2.99 24.28 -33.55
CA PHE A 581 2.73 23.12 -34.39
C PHE A 581 3.69 23.13 -35.59
N GLN A 582 4.70 22.28 -35.56
CA GLN A 582 5.76 22.25 -36.57
C GLN A 582 5.90 20.86 -37.22
N ASN A 583 5.96 20.84 -38.55
CA ASN A 583 6.20 19.63 -39.35
C ASN A 583 5.22 18.48 -39.06
N ASN A 584 4.03 18.77 -38.55
CA ASN A 584 2.99 17.78 -38.37
C ASN A 584 2.30 17.46 -39.71
N LEU A 585 1.75 16.25 -39.83
CA LEU A 585 1.09 15.74 -41.02
C LEU A 585 -0.42 15.65 -40.82
N ASN A 586 -1.17 15.70 -41.94
CA ASN A 586 -2.63 15.63 -42.00
C ASN A 586 -3.33 16.79 -41.27
N THR A 587 -4.38 16.51 -40.48
CA THR A 587 -5.11 17.51 -39.72
C THR A 587 -4.39 17.82 -38.41
N ILE A 588 -4.17 19.09 -38.12
CA ILE A 588 -3.48 19.50 -36.89
C ILE A 588 -4.47 19.67 -35.75
N LEU A 589 -5.41 20.62 -35.88
CA LEU A 589 -6.45 20.87 -34.88
C LEU A 589 -7.83 20.48 -35.43
N LEU A 590 -8.59 19.70 -34.66
CA LEU A 590 -9.99 19.38 -34.87
C LEU A 590 -10.80 19.79 -33.65
N PHE A 591 -11.88 20.56 -33.83
CA PHE A 591 -12.78 20.93 -32.73
C PHE A 591 -14.24 21.08 -33.20
N ARG A 592 -15.17 21.14 -32.24
CA ARG A 592 -16.62 21.25 -32.51
C ARG A 592 -17.31 22.49 -31.92
N SER A 593 -16.72 23.14 -30.91
CA SER A 593 -17.36 24.26 -30.19
C SER A 593 -17.13 25.62 -30.88
N PRO A 594 -18.18 26.45 -31.05
CA PRO A 594 -18.03 27.83 -31.53
C PRO A 594 -17.28 28.72 -30.54
N ASN A 595 -17.36 28.42 -29.24
CA ASN A 595 -16.70 29.16 -28.18
C ASN A 595 -15.22 28.74 -28.02
N THR A 596 -14.50 28.69 -29.14
CA THR A 596 -13.08 28.32 -29.21
C THR A 596 -12.26 29.51 -29.67
N PHE A 597 -11.23 29.85 -28.90
CA PHE A 597 -10.34 30.97 -29.15
C PHE A 597 -8.94 30.45 -29.45
N ILE A 598 -8.43 30.73 -30.65
CA ILE A 598 -7.16 30.20 -31.14
C ILE A 598 -6.25 31.39 -31.43
N PHE A 599 -5.34 31.71 -30.51
CA PHE A 599 -4.53 32.94 -30.57
C PHE A 599 -3.04 32.67 -30.38
N HIS A 600 -2.18 33.46 -31.01
CA HIS A 600 -0.73 33.44 -30.79
C HIS A 600 -0.08 32.07 -30.98
N ASN A 601 -0.71 31.17 -31.75
CA ASN A 601 -0.13 29.89 -32.10
C ASN A 601 0.74 30.00 -33.36
N ILE A 602 1.69 29.09 -33.52
CA ILE A 602 2.55 28.96 -34.69
C ILE A 602 2.17 27.70 -35.45
N PHE A 603 1.68 27.84 -36.69
CA PHE A 603 1.37 26.75 -37.60
C PHE A 603 2.38 26.70 -38.74
N GLU A 604 3.28 25.72 -38.70
CA GLU A 604 4.32 25.49 -39.71
C GLU A 604 4.28 24.03 -40.17
N ASN A 605 3.19 23.67 -40.84
CA ASN A 605 2.90 22.30 -41.26
C ASN A 605 2.76 22.25 -42.78
N PRO A 606 3.86 22.41 -43.55
CA PRO A 606 3.80 22.52 -45.01
C PRO A 606 3.12 21.30 -45.65
N ASN A 607 3.38 20.12 -45.10
CA ASN A 607 2.83 18.83 -45.53
C ASN A 607 1.52 18.44 -44.80
N GLY A 608 1.02 19.27 -43.89
CA GLY A 608 -0.29 19.08 -43.26
C GLY A 608 -1.43 19.31 -44.26
N THR A 609 -2.52 18.56 -44.15
CA THR A 609 -3.72 18.80 -44.98
C THR A 609 -4.44 20.05 -44.53
N PHE A 610 -4.73 20.15 -43.22
CA PHE A 610 -5.39 21.30 -42.62
C PHE A 610 -4.74 21.66 -41.29
N ASN A 611 -4.46 22.94 -41.07
CA ASN A 611 -4.06 23.45 -39.75
C ASN A 611 -5.26 23.45 -38.80
N ILE A 612 -6.44 23.81 -39.31
CA ILE A 612 -7.69 23.80 -38.54
C ILE A 612 -8.75 23.04 -39.34
N LYS A 613 -9.49 22.18 -38.64
CA LYS A 613 -10.68 21.53 -39.17
C LYS A 613 -11.83 21.67 -38.17
N ILE A 614 -12.97 22.15 -38.64
CA ILE A 614 -14.20 22.15 -37.87
C ILE A 614 -14.88 20.79 -38.06
N ASN A 615 -15.30 20.18 -36.95
CA ASN A 615 -16.17 19.01 -36.95
C ASN A 615 -17.64 19.48 -36.98
N SER A 616 -18.48 18.86 -37.81
CA SER A 616 -19.83 19.35 -38.03
C SER A 616 -20.67 19.36 -36.75
N ALA A 617 -21.36 20.47 -36.55
CA ALA A 617 -22.42 20.62 -35.59
C ALA A 617 -23.47 21.48 -36.28
N GLU A 618 -24.47 20.85 -36.91
CA GLU A 618 -25.51 21.53 -37.69
C GLU A 618 -26.15 22.72 -36.93
N GLN A 619 -26.20 22.60 -35.61
CA GLN A 619 -26.68 23.62 -34.68
C GLN A 619 -25.83 24.91 -34.61
N TYR A 620 -24.59 24.95 -35.10
CA TYR A 620 -23.66 26.09 -34.98
C TYR A 620 -23.29 26.76 -36.31
N GLN A 621 -24.00 26.49 -37.40
CA GLN A 621 -23.68 26.97 -38.77
C GLN A 621 -23.54 28.49 -38.94
N ASN A 622 -24.04 29.28 -37.99
CA ASN A 622 -24.01 30.75 -38.04
C ASN A 622 -22.98 31.36 -37.07
N GLU A 623 -22.28 30.52 -36.31
CA GLU A 623 -21.28 30.97 -35.35
C GLU A 623 -19.92 31.18 -36.02
N ILE A 624 -19.12 32.07 -35.43
CA ILE A 624 -17.80 32.45 -35.92
C ILE A 624 -16.75 32.04 -34.88
N VAL A 625 -15.78 31.24 -35.30
CA VAL A 625 -14.63 30.88 -34.49
C VAL A 625 -13.52 31.90 -34.70
N ASN A 626 -12.97 32.45 -33.63
CA ASN A 626 -11.88 33.41 -33.72
C ASN A 626 -10.51 32.71 -33.70
N ALA A 627 -9.87 32.66 -34.86
CA ALA A 627 -8.50 32.17 -35.07
C ALA A 627 -7.57 33.29 -35.56
N SER A 628 -7.82 34.54 -35.14
CA SER A 628 -6.91 35.64 -35.43
C SER A 628 -5.61 35.54 -34.63
N LEU A 629 -4.64 36.40 -34.95
CA LEU A 629 -3.40 36.51 -34.20
C LEU A 629 -2.48 35.27 -34.19
N ASN A 630 -2.57 34.38 -35.17
CA ASN A 630 -1.66 33.24 -35.33
C ASN A 630 -0.61 33.49 -36.43
N PHE A 631 0.54 32.81 -36.34
CA PHE A 631 1.50 32.69 -37.44
C PHE A 631 1.16 31.46 -38.29
N TRP A 632 0.98 31.65 -39.59
CA TRP A 632 0.50 30.60 -40.51
C TRP A 632 1.58 30.04 -41.44
N GLY A 633 2.81 30.51 -41.32
CA GLY A 633 3.91 30.19 -42.25
C GLY A 633 3.88 30.96 -43.57
N THR A 634 2.80 31.69 -43.85
CA THR A 634 2.58 32.50 -45.06
C THR A 634 1.70 33.71 -44.71
N THR A 635 1.76 34.76 -45.53
CA THR A 635 0.86 35.91 -45.46
C THR A 635 -0.22 35.88 -46.55
N ASP A 636 -0.18 34.90 -47.46
CA ASP A 636 -1.20 34.75 -48.51
C ASP A 636 -2.51 34.23 -47.90
N VAL A 637 -3.51 35.10 -47.82
CA VAL A 637 -4.85 34.81 -47.26
C VAL A 637 -5.48 33.59 -47.93
N LYS A 638 -5.27 33.39 -49.23
CA LYS A 638 -5.85 32.26 -49.97
C LYS A 638 -5.19 30.95 -49.56
N GLU A 639 -3.87 30.95 -49.40
CA GLU A 639 -3.12 29.77 -48.93
C GLU A 639 -3.51 29.40 -47.50
N ILE A 640 -3.68 30.40 -46.62
CA ILE A 640 -4.16 30.18 -45.25
C ILE A 640 -5.57 29.59 -45.25
N GLY A 641 -6.50 30.19 -46.00
CA GLY A 641 -7.87 29.71 -46.11
C GLY A 641 -7.96 28.28 -46.63
N GLN A 642 -7.07 27.87 -47.55
CA GLN A 642 -7.01 26.49 -48.04
C GLN A 642 -6.55 25.47 -46.98
N LYS A 643 -5.88 25.93 -45.92
CA LYS A 643 -5.44 25.10 -44.78
C LYS A 643 -6.45 25.11 -43.63
N ILE A 644 -7.62 25.73 -43.80
CA ILE A 644 -8.70 25.78 -42.81
C ILE A 644 -9.93 25.12 -43.44
N TYR A 645 -10.40 24.04 -42.84
CA TYR A 645 -11.63 23.34 -43.27
C TYR A 645 -12.83 23.89 -42.48
N ASP A 646 -13.52 24.86 -43.07
CA ASP A 646 -14.65 25.62 -42.52
C ASP A 646 -15.83 25.67 -43.50
N LYS A 647 -16.75 26.64 -43.30
CA LYS A 647 -17.94 26.86 -44.14
C LYS A 647 -17.68 26.98 -45.64
N ASN A 648 -16.49 27.41 -46.05
CA ASN A 648 -16.14 27.51 -47.47
C ASN A 648 -15.97 26.14 -48.14
N TYR A 649 -15.69 25.10 -47.36
CA TYR A 649 -15.59 23.72 -47.82
C TYR A 649 -16.91 22.95 -47.71
N ASP A 650 -17.72 23.27 -46.70
CA ASP A 650 -19.00 22.63 -46.40
C ASP A 650 -19.91 23.65 -45.70
N ASP A 651 -21.02 24.03 -46.34
CA ASP A 651 -21.92 25.09 -45.88
C ASP A 651 -22.62 24.77 -44.54
N THR A 652 -22.50 23.53 -44.07
CA THR A 652 -22.99 23.07 -42.77
C THR A 652 -22.01 23.31 -41.61
N LEU A 653 -20.86 23.93 -41.85
CA LEU A 653 -19.84 24.24 -40.84
C LEU A 653 -19.86 25.72 -40.40
N MET A 654 -19.17 26.00 -39.29
CA MET A 654 -18.93 27.36 -38.77
C MET A 654 -17.97 28.13 -39.68
N ASP A 655 -18.03 29.47 -39.62
CA ASP A 655 -17.03 30.33 -40.23
C ASP A 655 -15.80 30.46 -39.31
N VAL A 656 -14.60 30.55 -39.90
CA VAL A 656 -13.37 30.84 -39.15
C VAL A 656 -12.86 32.23 -39.49
N LEU A 657 -12.86 33.13 -38.51
CA LEU A 657 -12.23 34.42 -38.64
C LEU A 657 -10.72 34.27 -38.42
N PHE A 658 -9.95 34.33 -39.50
CA PHE A 658 -8.48 34.35 -39.45
C PHE A 658 -7.91 35.62 -40.09
N ARG A 659 -6.70 36.00 -39.66
CA ARG A 659 -5.91 37.05 -40.31
C ARG A 659 -4.44 36.61 -40.35
N PRO A 660 -3.73 36.84 -41.48
CA PRO A 660 -2.27 36.73 -41.51
C PRO A 660 -1.69 37.80 -40.58
N TYR A 661 -1.38 37.44 -39.34
CA TYR A 661 -1.00 38.41 -38.31
C TYR A 661 0.51 38.60 -38.20
N LEU A 662 1.28 37.54 -38.39
CA LEU A 662 2.71 37.54 -38.11
C LEU A 662 3.49 37.31 -39.40
N GLY A 663 4.20 38.34 -39.88
CA GLY A 663 5.14 38.23 -41.01
C GLY A 663 6.43 37.47 -40.64
N SER A 664 6.70 37.34 -39.34
CA SER A 664 7.80 36.56 -38.79
C SER A 664 7.36 35.83 -37.52
N ARG A 665 8.16 34.88 -37.00
CA ARG A 665 7.88 34.23 -35.71
C ARG A 665 7.96 35.19 -34.50
N ASN A 666 8.37 36.43 -34.69
CA ASN A 666 8.67 37.34 -33.59
C ASN A 666 7.42 38.13 -33.16
N PHE A 667 6.96 37.90 -31.93
CA PHE A 667 5.82 38.62 -31.36
C PHE A 667 6.07 40.13 -31.20
N SER A 668 7.30 40.62 -31.35
CA SER A 668 7.55 42.07 -31.40
C SER A 668 6.87 42.77 -32.58
N ASP A 669 6.55 42.03 -33.65
CA ASP A 669 5.83 42.57 -34.82
C ASP A 669 4.43 43.06 -34.44
N THR A 670 3.90 42.62 -33.29
CA THR A 670 2.58 43.01 -32.74
C THR A 670 2.54 44.39 -32.10
N GLN A 671 3.68 44.97 -31.70
CA GLN A 671 3.70 46.25 -30.99
C GLN A 671 3.54 47.46 -31.92
N ASN A 672 3.63 47.27 -33.24
CA ASN A 672 3.68 48.35 -34.21
C ASN A 672 2.41 48.52 -35.05
N GLU A 673 1.36 47.74 -34.81
CA GLU A 673 0.10 47.88 -35.55
C GLU A 673 -1.01 48.45 -34.66
N GLU A 674 -1.59 49.57 -35.10
CA GLU A 674 -2.81 50.11 -34.50
C GLU A 674 -3.93 49.07 -34.59
N PRO A 675 -4.77 48.91 -33.55
CA PRO A 675 -5.95 48.06 -33.67
C PRO A 675 -6.75 48.54 -34.88
N PRO A 676 -7.13 47.64 -35.80
CA PRO A 676 -7.87 48.06 -36.98
C PRO A 676 -9.20 48.62 -36.52
N PHE A 677 -9.40 49.93 -36.71
CA PHE A 677 -10.73 50.49 -36.79
C PHE A 677 -11.48 49.63 -37.80
N ILE A 678 -12.55 48.97 -37.35
CA ILE A 678 -13.50 48.35 -38.26
C ILE A 678 -14.08 49.50 -39.07
N SER A 679 -13.52 49.76 -40.25
CA SER A 679 -14.22 50.50 -41.29
C SER A 679 -15.34 49.59 -41.77
N ILE A 680 -16.51 49.70 -41.13
CA ILE A 680 -17.76 49.19 -41.69
C ILE A 680 -18.05 50.07 -42.91
N THR A 681 -17.41 49.77 -44.05
CA THR A 681 -17.96 50.11 -45.36
C THR A 681 -18.94 49.02 -45.73
N GLY A 682 -20.01 48.92 -44.93
CA GLY A 682 -21.28 48.42 -45.42
C GLY A 682 -21.97 49.62 -46.07
N ASP A 683 -22.34 49.49 -47.34
CA ASP A 683 -23.37 50.35 -47.89
C ASP A 683 -24.56 50.30 -46.94
N VAL A 684 -24.87 51.43 -46.33
CA VAL A 684 -26.13 51.63 -45.62
C VAL A 684 -27.21 51.63 -46.68
N GLY A 685 -27.70 50.44 -47.02
CA GLY A 685 -28.91 50.24 -47.78
C GLY A 685 -30.06 50.89 -47.02
N VAL A 686 -30.52 52.03 -47.51
CA VAL A 686 -31.87 52.51 -47.25
C VAL A 686 -32.79 51.75 -48.21
N VAL A 687 -33.76 51.04 -47.63
CA VAL A 687 -34.78 50.14 -48.20
C VAL A 687 -34.36 48.69 -48.38
#